data_AF-A0A926EGR4-F1
#
_entry.id   AF-A0A926EGR4-F1
#
_cell.length_a   1.000
_cell.length_b   1.000
_cell.length_c   1.000
_cell.angle_alpha   90.00
_cell.angle_beta   90.00
_cell.angle_gamma   90.00
#
_symmetry.space_group_name_H-M   'P 1'
#
loop_
_entity.id
_entity.type
_entity.pdbx_description
1 polymer ?
#
loop_
_entity_poly.entity_id
_entity_poly.type
_entity_poly.pdbx_seq_one_letter_code
_entity_poly.pdbx_strand_id
1 'polypeptide(L)'
;MNKNFKKALTLGLACTMILTGCAGGQEGSKTETAGKGSESDSVVIRFGSHAGNSMNPDYKDPVTGEYAMSEEYREITLAAMKKVEDELNVKIEWVQFPGETTEVLLQSVMAGDPVADVVNLYANSQGTILGQNILQPLDDYLEYFNEEAPAALYGKHYFLSVAGDYTHPLSPLFYNIDYIEQVDALKENGKTVYPTDLYKAGKWTWSTFEDYLAKIEAHYANSQAPERPEKRIDAYRTDYTETLIQAMHSAGGSIYGDEGLAIESQETKDAVAFVQRLVDKKLLVCELQEGTSNRPYNAQGAPFNQGESVFTNIEDWRSGEAATKAAERGQSIGFIPFPRPDHMEFDDPNYRQVRTGGESWGILRGVDEEKIPLAIQAYEMFMAEETRLKKELEAGTSSEIKLTIDIYHPEIGADMEAIYKESIARTKVNEFSNMTGVYWDFMQIAGDAIYGIGGSPSYDVAIEAKKALITDKISTVEKLLNTTEAKDNIPPAFTEIEAGKSYTLPVGTDPSSIEWSANYTVADNLDGELDASQMTIDTSAVDFNTPGIYQGGVIGTLKDSNDNEGKVKINVVIYDANNTTAPTLTAKEAPRTIALNEDTATINWANDFVETAVDKDGLDLKANVVADLSELDTTAAGTYNVMLSVTDYAGNEASQTVEVVVE
;
A
#
# COMPACT_ATOMS: atom_id res chain seq x y z
N MET A 1 -23.78 13.65 18.89
CA MET A 1 -23.11 13.29 20.16
C MET A 1 -24.13 13.20 21.31
N ASN A 2 -24.21 12.05 22.00
CA ASN A 2 -25.22 11.80 23.03
C ASN A 2 -24.88 12.56 24.33
N LYS A 3 -25.76 13.47 24.79
CA LYS A 3 -25.55 14.32 26.00
C LYS A 3 -25.23 13.52 27.27
N ASN A 4 -25.62 12.26 27.32
CA ASN A 4 -25.40 11.38 28.47
C ASN A 4 -23.98 10.81 28.51
N PHE A 5 -23.34 10.61 27.35
CA PHE A 5 -21.97 10.09 27.26
C PHE A 5 -20.95 11.14 27.72
N LYS A 6 -21.04 12.38 27.20
CA LYS A 6 -20.19 13.49 27.69
C LYS A 6 -20.32 13.64 29.21
N LYS A 7 -21.54 13.67 29.76
CA LYS A 7 -21.73 13.78 31.23
C LYS A 7 -21.09 12.66 32.04
N ALA A 8 -21.05 11.42 31.54
CA ALA A 8 -20.41 10.31 32.23
C ALA A 8 -18.89 10.44 32.23
N LEU A 9 -18.29 10.82 31.10
CA LEU A 9 -16.85 11.06 30.97
C LEU A 9 -16.41 12.28 31.80
N THR A 10 -17.15 13.40 31.73
CA THR A 10 -16.83 14.60 32.50
C THR A 10 -17.05 14.41 34.01
N LEU A 11 -18.00 13.58 34.45
CA LEU A 11 -18.15 13.26 35.90
C LEU A 11 -16.99 12.40 36.41
N GLY A 12 -16.42 11.51 35.58
CA GLY A 12 -15.22 10.74 35.92
C GLY A 12 -13.99 11.64 36.09
N LEU A 13 -13.79 12.59 35.17
CA LEU A 13 -12.68 13.55 35.19
C LEU A 13 -12.85 14.67 36.24
N ALA A 14 -14.07 15.10 36.56
CA ALA A 14 -14.32 16.23 37.47
C ALA A 14 -14.40 15.84 38.96
N CYS A 15 -14.57 14.56 39.30
CA CYS A 15 -14.65 14.12 40.71
C CYS A 15 -13.34 14.30 41.51
N THR A 16 -12.23 14.70 40.88
CA THR A 16 -10.93 14.95 41.54
C THR A 16 -10.52 16.42 41.61
N MET A 17 -11.34 17.36 41.13
CA MET A 17 -11.08 18.81 41.27
C MET A 17 -12.10 19.52 42.16
N ILE A 18 -12.13 19.16 43.46
CA ILE A 18 -12.67 20.07 44.48
C ILE A 18 -11.56 20.45 45.46
N LEU A 19 -11.16 21.71 45.27
CA LEU A 19 -10.20 22.50 46.00
C LEU A 19 -10.42 22.54 47.53
N THR A 20 -9.28 22.47 48.22
CA THR A 20 -9.03 23.03 49.54
C THR A 20 -9.31 24.55 49.55
N GLY A 21 -10.45 24.94 50.12
CA GLY A 21 -10.79 26.33 50.41
C GLY A 21 -10.44 26.71 51.86
N CYS A 22 -9.48 27.61 52.03
CA CYS A 22 -9.13 28.22 53.30
C CYS A 22 -10.23 29.16 53.82
N ALA A 23 -10.55 29.09 55.12
CA ALA A 23 -11.13 30.18 55.91
C ALA A 23 -10.69 30.03 57.37
N GLY A 24 -10.25 31.13 57.97
CA GLY A 24 -9.34 31.15 59.13
C GLY A 24 -9.95 31.10 60.52
N GLY A 25 -9.06 30.97 61.51
CA GLY A 25 -9.33 31.04 62.94
C GLY A 25 -8.06 30.77 63.75
N GLN A 26 -7.68 31.71 64.60
CA GLN A 26 -6.37 31.86 65.25
C GLN A 26 -6.24 31.04 66.55
N GLU A 27 -4.96 30.83 66.96
CA GLU A 27 -4.42 30.43 68.28
C GLU A 27 -4.14 28.93 68.58
N GLY A 28 -2.83 28.62 68.69
CA GLY A 28 -2.31 27.92 69.87
C GLY A 28 -1.74 26.49 69.72
N SER A 29 -0.40 26.43 69.61
CA SER A 29 0.47 25.40 70.24
C SER A 29 0.64 24.00 69.60
N LYS A 30 1.94 23.71 69.36
CA LYS A 30 2.67 22.42 69.25
C LYS A 30 2.84 21.81 67.85
N THR A 31 4.08 21.96 67.40
CA THR A 31 4.83 21.13 66.46
C THR A 31 4.63 19.64 66.69
N GLU A 32 4.01 18.98 65.72
CA GLU A 32 4.35 17.63 65.29
C GLU A 32 4.62 17.69 63.77
N THR A 33 5.85 17.39 63.40
CA THR A 33 6.29 17.18 62.02
C THR A 33 5.55 15.98 61.42
N ALA A 34 4.50 16.23 60.65
CA ALA A 34 3.93 15.25 59.72
C ALA A 34 4.69 15.36 58.39
N GLY A 35 5.34 14.25 58.01
CA GLY A 35 6.19 14.17 56.84
C GLY A 35 5.45 14.49 55.54
N LYS A 36 6.18 15.12 54.62
CA LYS A 36 5.87 15.09 53.19
C LYS A 36 5.64 13.62 52.79
N GLY A 37 4.41 13.27 52.42
CA GLY A 37 4.18 12.07 51.63
C GLY A 37 4.90 12.26 50.30
N SER A 38 5.77 11.31 49.95
CA SER A 38 6.45 11.25 48.67
C SER A 38 5.43 11.10 47.55
N GLU A 39 5.53 11.91 46.49
CA GLU A 39 5.10 11.48 45.16
C GLU A 39 5.74 10.11 44.91
N SER A 40 4.93 9.07 44.71
CA SER A 40 5.46 7.77 44.29
C SER A 40 6.06 7.94 42.90
N ASP A 41 7.30 7.51 42.69
CA ASP A 41 7.98 7.56 41.39
C ASP A 41 7.22 6.65 40.40
N SER A 42 6.24 7.21 39.68
CA SER A 42 5.48 6.53 38.62
C SER A 42 6.43 6.15 37.49
N VAL A 43 6.35 4.92 36.97
CA VAL A 43 7.14 4.48 35.81
C VAL A 43 6.59 5.15 34.56
N VAL A 44 7.47 5.69 33.71
CA VAL A 44 7.08 6.24 32.40
C VAL A 44 7.34 5.18 31.34
N ILE A 45 6.32 4.91 30.52
CA ILE A 45 6.42 4.10 29.30
C ILE A 45 6.16 5.01 28.11
N ARG A 46 7.14 5.10 27.21
CA ARG A 46 7.10 5.94 26.01
C ARG A 46 6.49 5.16 24.84
N PHE A 47 5.41 5.68 24.27
CA PHE A 47 4.76 5.15 23.07
C PHE A 47 5.20 5.99 21.87
N GLY A 48 5.99 5.38 20.99
CA GLY A 48 6.56 6.01 19.81
C GLY A 48 5.76 5.73 18.53
N SER A 49 5.56 6.74 17.70
CA SER A 49 4.97 6.58 16.37
C SER A 49 5.44 7.65 15.39
N HIS A 50 5.44 7.32 14.09
CA HIS A 50 5.58 8.28 13.00
C HIS A 50 4.42 9.29 12.95
N ALA A 51 3.31 9.00 13.63
CA ALA A 51 2.17 9.88 13.84
C ALA A 51 1.99 10.26 15.32
N GLY A 52 3.07 10.21 16.12
CA GLY A 52 3.01 10.47 17.56
C GLY A 52 2.35 11.80 17.95
N ASN A 53 2.51 12.85 17.15
CA ASN A 53 1.85 14.14 17.38
C ASN A 53 0.32 14.09 17.26
N SER A 54 -0.23 13.31 16.32
CA SER A 54 -1.70 13.16 16.19
C SER A 54 -2.28 12.20 17.21
N MET A 55 -1.46 11.29 17.76
CA MET A 55 -1.83 10.37 18.83
C MET A 55 -1.70 10.99 20.23
N ASN A 56 -0.93 12.08 20.37
CA ASN A 56 -0.73 12.76 21.64
C ASN A 56 -1.93 13.69 21.96
N PRO A 57 -2.70 13.45 23.04
CA PRO A 57 -3.84 14.28 23.38
C PRO A 57 -3.45 15.72 23.76
N ASP A 58 -2.20 15.96 24.18
CA ASP A 58 -1.74 17.28 24.62
C ASP A 58 -0.99 18.06 23.53
N TYR A 59 -0.73 17.43 22.38
CA TYR A 59 -0.08 18.10 21.27
C TYR A 59 -1.01 19.14 20.62
N LYS A 60 -0.44 20.34 20.42
CA LYS A 60 -1.09 21.44 19.70
C LYS A 60 -0.27 21.76 18.47
N ASP A 61 -0.95 21.91 17.34
CA ASP A 61 -0.31 22.37 16.12
C ASP A 61 0.32 23.75 16.37
N PRO A 62 1.61 23.95 16.07
CA PRO A 62 2.31 25.19 16.39
C PRO A 62 1.85 26.39 15.54
N VAL A 63 1.18 26.14 14.42
CA VAL A 63 0.65 27.17 13.51
C VAL A 63 -0.76 27.58 13.94
N THR A 64 -1.66 26.62 14.19
CA THR A 64 -3.07 26.92 14.51
C THR A 64 -3.31 27.10 16.02
N GLY A 65 -2.48 26.49 16.87
CA GLY A 65 -2.67 26.42 18.31
C GLY A 65 -3.79 25.46 18.76
N GLU A 66 -4.42 24.76 17.80
CA GLU A 66 -5.47 23.78 18.05
C GLU A 66 -4.87 22.42 18.36
N TYR A 67 -5.61 21.59 19.10
CA TYR A 67 -5.21 20.19 19.30
C TYR A 67 -5.27 19.44 17.97
N ALA A 68 -4.26 18.62 17.68
CA ALA A 68 -4.28 17.77 16.48
C ALA A 68 -5.40 16.72 16.55
N MET A 69 -5.72 16.26 17.75
CA MET A 69 -6.80 15.32 18.02
C MET A 69 -8.14 16.05 18.26
N SER A 70 -9.25 15.50 17.76
CA SER A 70 -10.59 16.05 18.02
C SER A 70 -10.92 16.02 19.51
N GLU A 71 -11.80 16.90 19.98
CA GLU A 71 -12.17 16.97 21.40
C GLU A 71 -12.70 15.62 21.92
N GLU A 72 -13.58 14.93 21.16
CA GLU A 72 -14.12 13.65 21.60
C GLU A 72 -13.06 12.56 21.71
N TYR A 73 -12.18 12.41 20.72
CA TYR A 73 -11.12 11.40 20.77
C TYR A 73 -10.07 11.76 21.84
N ARG A 74 -9.78 13.06 22.05
CA ARG A 74 -8.88 13.53 23.11
C ARG A 74 -9.36 13.16 24.50
N GLU A 75 -10.66 13.33 24.78
CA GLU A 75 -11.26 12.91 26.05
C GLU A 75 -11.16 11.38 26.27
N ILE A 76 -11.33 10.59 25.19
CA ILE A 76 -11.17 9.13 25.23
C ILE A 76 -9.72 8.74 25.53
N THR A 77 -8.75 9.31 24.81
CA THR A 77 -7.33 9.00 24.99
C THR A 77 -6.87 9.37 26.41
N LEU A 78 -7.29 10.52 26.94
CA LEU A 78 -6.99 10.91 28.32
C LEU A 78 -7.60 9.95 29.35
N ALA A 79 -8.83 9.46 29.13
CA ALA A 79 -9.46 8.49 30.00
C ALA A 79 -8.72 7.14 30.00
N ALA A 80 -8.28 6.67 28.83
CA ALA A 80 -7.48 5.46 28.70
C ALA A 80 -6.11 5.60 29.39
N MET A 81 -5.41 6.71 29.19
CA MET A 81 -4.14 7.01 29.90
C MET A 81 -4.34 7.05 31.41
N LYS A 82 -5.43 7.67 31.89
CA LYS A 82 -5.74 7.76 33.32
C LYS A 82 -6.00 6.40 33.95
N LYS A 83 -6.65 5.49 33.23
CA LYS A 83 -6.88 4.11 33.69
C LYS A 83 -5.56 3.36 33.87
N VAL A 84 -4.64 3.50 32.91
CA VAL A 84 -3.28 2.94 33.02
C VAL A 84 -2.53 3.50 34.23
N GLU A 85 -2.62 4.82 34.45
CA GLU A 85 -2.01 5.45 35.63
C GLU A 85 -2.60 4.94 36.95
N ASP A 86 -3.93 4.81 37.05
CA ASP A 86 -4.61 4.38 38.26
C ASP A 86 -4.39 2.90 38.60
N GLU A 87 -4.37 2.03 37.59
CA GLU A 87 -4.31 0.58 37.79
C GLU A 87 -2.87 0.05 37.81
N LEU A 88 -1.95 0.67 37.06
CA LEU A 88 -0.57 0.19 36.93
C LEU A 88 0.48 1.14 37.53
N ASN A 89 0.09 2.35 37.99
CA ASN A 89 1.04 3.41 38.39
C ASN A 89 2.06 3.73 37.27
N VAL A 90 1.58 3.67 36.02
CA VAL A 90 2.36 3.92 34.79
C VAL A 90 1.85 5.19 34.10
N LYS A 91 2.76 6.07 33.70
CA LYS A 91 2.46 7.22 32.83
C LYS A 91 2.84 6.91 31.39
N ILE A 92 1.92 7.15 30.47
CA ILE A 92 2.18 7.05 29.03
C ILE A 92 2.70 8.39 28.52
N GLU A 93 3.82 8.37 27.83
CA GLU A 93 4.37 9.53 27.12
C GLU A 93 4.37 9.26 25.61
N TRP A 94 3.79 10.14 24.82
CA TRP A 94 3.76 10.00 23.36
C TRP A 94 5.02 10.62 22.74
N VAL A 95 5.68 9.85 21.89
CA VAL A 95 6.90 10.25 21.18
C VAL A 95 6.65 10.26 19.68
N GLN A 96 6.84 11.42 19.06
CA GLN A 96 6.88 11.57 17.62
C GLN A 96 8.26 11.16 17.10
N PHE A 97 8.33 10.26 16.13
CA PHE A 97 9.59 9.98 15.45
C PHE A 97 10.05 11.21 14.65
N PRO A 98 11.32 11.64 14.78
CA PRO A 98 11.84 12.83 14.09
C PRO A 98 12.13 12.61 12.60
N GLY A 99 11.97 11.39 12.09
CA GLY A 99 12.33 11.00 10.72
C GLY A 99 11.67 9.68 10.31
N GLU A 100 12.26 9.02 9.32
CA GLU A 100 11.80 7.71 8.84
C GLU A 100 11.89 6.66 9.97
N THR A 101 10.86 5.81 10.08
CA THR A 101 10.71 4.86 11.19
C THR A 101 11.82 3.81 11.22
N THR A 102 12.14 3.17 10.09
CA THR A 102 13.17 2.14 10.02
C THR A 102 14.58 2.67 10.30
N GLU A 103 14.86 3.94 10.01
CA GLU A 103 16.13 4.60 10.31
C GLU A 103 16.23 5.05 11.77
N VAL A 104 15.23 5.78 12.26
CA VAL A 104 15.22 6.37 13.62
C VAL A 104 15.28 5.27 14.68
N LEU A 105 14.48 4.21 14.51
CA LEU A 105 14.43 3.13 15.47
C LEU A 105 15.78 2.41 15.55
N LEU A 106 16.37 2.10 14.40
CA LEU A 106 17.71 1.50 14.29
C LEU A 106 18.78 2.35 14.99
N GLN A 107 18.87 3.63 14.63
CA GLN A 107 19.82 4.57 15.22
C GLN A 107 19.70 4.62 16.75
N SER A 108 18.46 4.69 17.28
CA SER A 108 18.22 4.80 18.72
C SER A 108 18.67 3.55 19.48
N VAL A 109 18.40 2.36 18.93
CA VAL A 109 18.83 1.09 19.53
C VAL A 109 20.35 0.92 19.45
N MET A 110 20.98 1.29 18.33
CA MET A 110 22.44 1.25 18.18
C MET A 110 23.15 2.26 19.09
N ALA A 111 22.52 3.39 19.39
CA ALA A 111 23.02 4.35 20.38
C ALA A 111 22.90 3.85 21.83
N GLY A 112 22.17 2.75 22.07
CA GLY A 112 21.89 2.23 23.41
C GLY A 112 20.87 3.08 24.19
N ASP A 113 20.13 3.94 23.51
CA ASP A 113 19.08 4.80 24.08
C ASP A 113 17.85 4.76 23.17
N PRO A 114 17.00 3.73 23.28
CA PRO A 114 15.83 3.57 22.43
C PRO A 114 14.92 4.79 22.53
N VAL A 115 14.46 5.29 21.37
CA VAL A 115 13.69 6.56 21.29
C VAL A 115 12.34 6.48 22.01
N ALA A 116 11.79 5.27 22.10
CA ALA A 116 10.58 4.94 22.85
C ALA A 116 10.67 3.50 23.34
N ASP A 117 9.76 3.11 24.25
CA ASP A 117 9.75 1.75 24.79
C ASP A 117 8.87 0.84 23.94
N VAL A 118 7.66 1.31 23.63
CA VAL A 118 6.68 0.67 22.74
C VAL A 118 6.61 1.48 21.45
N VAL A 119 6.76 0.83 20.29
CA VAL A 119 6.85 1.50 18.99
C VAL A 119 5.82 0.99 18.00
N ASN A 120 5.21 1.93 17.29
CA ASN A 120 4.33 1.68 16.16
C ASN A 120 5.14 1.55 14.87
N LEU A 121 4.80 0.54 14.08
CA LEU A 121 5.37 0.22 12.79
C LEU A 121 4.28 0.35 11.74
N TYR A 122 4.50 1.18 10.72
CA TYR A 122 3.57 1.29 9.59
C TYR A 122 3.58 0.00 8.76
N ALA A 123 2.50 -0.24 7.99
CA ALA A 123 2.39 -1.44 7.18
C ALA A 123 3.55 -1.56 6.17
N ASN A 124 4.16 -2.75 6.09
CA ASN A 124 5.31 -3.11 5.25
C ASN A 124 6.70 -2.71 5.79
N SER A 125 6.83 -2.05 6.94
CA SER A 125 8.15 -1.78 7.54
C SER A 125 8.72 -2.98 8.31
N GLN A 126 7.87 -3.95 8.66
CA GLN A 126 8.21 -5.04 9.58
C GLN A 126 9.35 -5.91 9.06
N GLY A 127 9.41 -6.17 7.75
CA GLY A 127 10.48 -6.96 7.13
C GLY A 127 11.85 -6.32 7.34
N THR A 128 11.94 -5.00 7.13
CA THR A 128 13.15 -4.20 7.38
C THR A 128 13.52 -4.23 8.85
N ILE A 129 12.57 -3.92 9.75
CA ILE A 129 12.78 -3.84 11.21
C ILE A 129 13.22 -5.20 11.80
N LEU A 130 12.60 -6.30 11.38
CA LEU A 130 13.02 -7.65 11.79
C LEU A 130 14.41 -7.97 11.24
N GLY A 131 14.70 -7.56 9.99
CA GLY A 131 16.03 -7.65 9.38
C GLY A 131 17.11 -6.79 10.06
N GLN A 132 16.72 -5.86 10.93
CA GLN A 132 17.62 -5.05 11.76
C GLN A 132 17.85 -5.67 13.15
N ASN A 133 17.02 -6.63 13.57
CA ASN A 133 17.06 -7.24 14.91
C ASN A 133 16.97 -6.22 16.06
N ILE A 134 16.14 -5.18 15.91
CA ILE A 134 15.97 -4.13 16.92
C ILE A 134 14.72 -4.27 17.78
N LEU A 135 13.88 -5.28 17.53
CA LEU A 135 12.74 -5.62 18.39
C LEU A 135 13.14 -6.64 19.45
N GLN A 136 12.62 -6.44 20.66
CA GLN A 136 12.75 -7.35 21.77
C GLN A 136 11.88 -8.60 21.53
N PRO A 137 12.47 -9.82 21.51
CA PRO A 137 11.69 -11.05 21.55
C PRO A 137 10.85 -11.11 22.85
N LEU A 138 9.59 -11.50 22.72
CA LEU A 138 8.58 -11.49 23.78
C LEU A 138 8.27 -12.88 24.33
N ASP A 139 8.97 -13.91 23.86
CA ASP A 139 8.75 -15.32 24.23
C ASP A 139 8.84 -15.57 25.76
N ASP A 140 9.74 -14.86 26.45
CA ASP A 140 9.90 -14.93 27.90
C ASP A 140 8.85 -14.10 28.68
N TYR A 141 7.99 -13.36 27.97
CA TYR A 141 7.03 -12.41 28.54
C TYR A 141 5.58 -12.73 28.18
N LEU A 142 5.32 -13.89 27.56
CA LEU A 142 3.98 -14.28 27.11
C LEU A 142 2.94 -14.34 28.24
N GLU A 143 3.37 -14.56 29.49
CA GLU A 143 2.48 -14.58 30.66
C GLU A 143 1.86 -13.22 31.01
N TYR A 144 2.40 -12.12 30.46
CA TYR A 144 1.91 -10.77 30.71
C TYR A 144 0.84 -10.30 29.71
N PHE A 145 0.59 -11.06 28.64
CA PHE A 145 -0.48 -10.77 27.69
C PHE A 145 -1.85 -11.18 28.26
N ASN A 146 -2.86 -10.33 28.05
CA ASN A 146 -4.25 -10.62 28.42
C ASN A 146 -4.96 -11.50 27.37
N GLU A 147 -4.54 -11.39 26.11
CA GLU A 147 -5.02 -12.20 24.98
C GLU A 147 -3.87 -13.05 24.41
N GLU A 148 -4.17 -13.86 23.39
CA GLU A 148 -3.11 -14.60 22.70
C GLU A 148 -2.19 -13.62 21.97
N ALA A 149 -0.87 -13.76 22.20
CA ALA A 149 0.11 -12.93 21.53
C ALA A 149 0.03 -13.12 20.00
N PRO A 150 0.31 -12.06 19.20
CA PRO A 150 0.41 -12.18 17.75
C PRO A 150 1.32 -13.33 17.32
N ALA A 151 1.04 -13.88 16.13
CA ALA A 151 1.74 -15.04 15.58
C ALA A 151 3.27 -14.88 15.63
N ALA A 152 3.95 -15.99 15.92
CA ALA A 152 5.40 -16.04 15.91
C ALA A 152 5.91 -15.88 14.47
N LEU A 153 6.93 -15.04 14.29
CA LEU A 153 7.67 -14.92 13.03
C LEU A 153 9.11 -15.37 13.27
N TYR A 154 9.67 -16.15 12.34
CA TYR A 154 11.01 -16.74 12.53
C TYR A 154 11.14 -17.52 13.84
N GLY A 155 10.04 -18.17 14.27
CA GLY A 155 9.97 -18.97 15.49
C GLY A 155 9.94 -18.17 16.81
N LYS A 156 9.71 -16.85 16.79
CA LYS A 156 9.63 -16.01 18.00
C LYS A 156 8.50 -14.98 17.94
N HIS A 157 8.05 -14.52 19.10
CA HIS A 157 7.04 -13.45 19.20
C HIS A 157 7.72 -12.07 19.29
N TYR A 158 7.35 -11.14 18.41
CA TYR A 158 7.95 -9.78 18.37
C TYR A 158 6.96 -8.63 18.55
N PHE A 159 5.67 -8.91 18.37
CA PHE A 159 4.65 -7.87 18.31
C PHE A 159 3.71 -7.96 19.50
N LEU A 160 3.32 -6.79 20.02
CA LEU A 160 2.22 -6.61 20.95
C LEU A 160 0.87 -6.68 20.23
N SER A 161 0.80 -6.18 18.99
CA SER A 161 -0.36 -6.36 18.12
C SER A 161 0.02 -6.25 16.65
N VAL A 162 -0.80 -6.86 15.80
CA VAL A 162 -0.76 -6.73 14.34
C VAL A 162 -2.17 -6.41 13.86
N ALA A 163 -2.35 -5.24 13.25
CA ALA A 163 -3.64 -4.82 12.73
C ALA A 163 -4.05 -5.65 11.52
N GLY A 164 -5.36 -5.83 11.33
CA GLY A 164 -5.90 -6.51 10.16
C GLY A 164 -6.91 -7.60 10.47
N ASP A 165 -7.12 -7.95 11.72
CA ASP A 165 -8.20 -8.87 12.08
C ASP A 165 -9.59 -8.28 11.81
N TYR A 166 -10.54 -9.18 11.57
CA TYR A 166 -11.96 -8.90 11.40
C TYR A 166 -12.28 -7.91 10.28
N THR A 167 -11.60 -8.07 9.13
CA THR A 167 -11.77 -7.21 7.95
C THR A 167 -11.66 -8.01 6.65
N HIS A 168 -12.05 -7.40 5.54
CA HIS A 168 -11.96 -7.99 4.20
C HIS A 168 -10.50 -8.05 3.68
N PRO A 169 -10.22 -8.87 2.65
CA PRO A 169 -8.95 -8.83 1.91
C PRO A 169 -8.59 -7.43 1.44
N LEU A 170 -7.30 -7.12 1.27
CA LEU A 170 -6.87 -5.82 0.74
C LEU A 170 -7.51 -5.51 -0.61
N SER A 171 -7.59 -6.53 -1.47
CA SER A 171 -8.18 -6.44 -2.81
C SER A 171 -9.34 -7.42 -2.98
N PRO A 172 -10.53 -7.14 -2.42
CA PRO A 172 -11.68 -8.05 -2.50
C PRO A 172 -12.07 -8.42 -3.93
N LEU A 173 -12.74 -9.57 -4.11
CA LEU A 173 -13.32 -9.94 -5.41
C LEU A 173 -14.64 -9.19 -5.63
N PHE A 174 -14.61 -8.25 -6.56
CA PHE A 174 -15.77 -7.46 -6.98
C PHE A 174 -16.29 -7.92 -8.33
N TYR A 175 -17.57 -7.63 -8.59
CA TYR A 175 -18.21 -7.89 -9.88
C TYR A 175 -19.27 -6.87 -10.23
N ASN A 176 -19.47 -6.62 -11.52
CA ASN A 176 -20.55 -5.80 -12.05
C ASN A 176 -21.85 -6.62 -12.12
N ILE A 177 -22.85 -6.25 -11.31
CA ILE A 177 -24.10 -7.00 -11.13
C ILE A 177 -24.90 -6.99 -12.44
N ASP A 178 -25.06 -5.82 -13.07
CA ASP A 178 -25.82 -5.64 -14.30
C ASP A 178 -25.23 -6.42 -15.47
N TYR A 179 -23.90 -6.56 -15.53
CA TYR A 179 -23.27 -7.39 -16.54
C TYR A 179 -23.58 -8.87 -16.36
N ILE A 180 -23.68 -9.37 -15.13
CA ILE A 180 -24.07 -10.76 -14.85
C ILE A 180 -25.53 -10.99 -15.26
N GLU A 181 -26.44 -10.05 -14.98
CA GLU A 181 -27.87 -10.17 -15.30
C GLU A 181 -28.16 -10.27 -16.81
N GLN A 182 -27.27 -9.73 -17.64
CA GLN A 182 -27.35 -9.80 -19.11
C GLN A 182 -26.97 -11.18 -19.67
N VAL A 183 -26.26 -12.01 -18.91
CA VAL A 183 -25.79 -13.32 -19.40
C VAL A 183 -26.86 -14.39 -19.23
N ASP A 184 -27.57 -14.70 -20.32
CA ASP A 184 -28.64 -15.71 -20.29
C ASP A 184 -28.17 -17.11 -19.85
N ALA A 185 -26.91 -17.47 -20.11
CA ALA A 185 -26.33 -18.73 -19.68
C ALA A 185 -26.16 -18.85 -18.15
N LEU A 186 -26.29 -17.74 -17.41
CA LEU A 186 -26.30 -17.69 -15.94
C LEU A 186 -27.71 -17.76 -15.36
N LYS A 187 -28.75 -17.92 -16.18
CA LYS A 187 -30.14 -17.96 -15.71
C LYS A 187 -30.65 -19.39 -15.56
N GLU A 188 -31.25 -19.68 -14.41
CA GLU A 188 -32.02 -20.89 -14.16
C GLU A 188 -33.50 -20.53 -14.00
N ASN A 189 -34.37 -21.16 -14.80
CA ASN A 189 -35.81 -20.86 -14.84
C ASN A 189 -36.12 -19.36 -15.08
N GLY A 190 -35.27 -18.67 -15.83
CA GLY A 190 -35.41 -17.24 -16.13
C GLY A 190 -34.91 -16.29 -15.04
N LYS A 191 -34.38 -16.80 -13.92
CA LYS A 191 -33.75 -15.99 -12.88
C LYS A 191 -32.23 -16.12 -12.94
N THR A 192 -31.51 -15.00 -12.87
CA THR A 192 -30.05 -14.95 -12.73
C THR A 192 -29.60 -15.69 -11.48
N VAL A 193 -28.60 -16.56 -11.61
CA VAL A 193 -27.91 -17.22 -10.49
C VAL A 193 -26.69 -16.37 -10.14
N TYR A 194 -26.73 -15.69 -9.00
CA TYR A 194 -25.66 -14.79 -8.57
C TYR A 194 -24.53 -15.54 -7.83
N PRO A 195 -23.32 -14.95 -7.72
CA PRO A 195 -22.26 -15.49 -6.88
C PRO A 195 -22.70 -15.70 -5.42
N THR A 196 -23.56 -14.82 -4.89
CA THR A 196 -24.13 -14.93 -3.54
C THR A 196 -25.02 -16.17 -3.37
N ASP A 197 -25.83 -16.52 -4.39
CA ASP A 197 -26.64 -17.74 -4.38
C ASP A 197 -25.76 -18.99 -4.32
N LEU A 198 -24.70 -19.01 -5.13
CA LEU A 198 -23.74 -20.12 -5.19
C LEU A 198 -22.98 -20.26 -3.87
N TYR A 199 -22.56 -19.14 -3.26
CA TYR A 199 -21.87 -19.14 -1.98
C TYR A 199 -22.75 -19.68 -0.85
N LYS A 200 -23.98 -19.17 -0.71
CA LYS A 200 -24.93 -19.64 0.31
C LYS A 200 -25.33 -21.09 0.12
N ALA A 201 -25.31 -21.60 -1.11
CA ALA A 201 -25.56 -23.00 -1.42
C ALA A 201 -24.34 -23.91 -1.19
N GLY A 202 -23.19 -23.37 -0.78
CA GLY A 202 -21.93 -24.11 -0.63
C GLY A 202 -21.32 -24.58 -1.96
N LYS A 203 -21.76 -23.99 -3.09
CA LYS A 203 -21.36 -24.35 -4.46
C LYS A 203 -20.36 -23.38 -5.07
N TRP A 204 -19.94 -22.34 -4.36
CA TRP A 204 -18.95 -21.37 -4.86
C TRP A 204 -17.54 -21.94 -4.79
N THR A 205 -17.19 -22.72 -5.82
CA THR A 205 -15.91 -23.43 -5.96
C THR A 205 -15.09 -22.93 -7.14
N TRP A 206 -13.81 -23.29 -7.21
CA TRP A 206 -12.93 -22.95 -8.35
C TRP A 206 -13.50 -23.41 -9.69
N SER A 207 -13.97 -24.66 -9.81
CA SER A 207 -14.56 -25.12 -11.07
C SER A 207 -15.87 -24.40 -11.40
N THR A 208 -16.66 -24.06 -10.38
CA THR A 208 -17.89 -23.28 -10.56
C THR A 208 -17.57 -21.87 -11.03
N PHE A 209 -16.58 -21.21 -10.44
CA PHE A 209 -16.14 -19.88 -10.85
C PHE A 209 -15.55 -19.89 -12.26
N GLU A 210 -14.74 -20.89 -12.59
CA GLU A 210 -14.19 -21.06 -13.95
C GLU A 210 -15.30 -21.24 -15.00
N ASP A 211 -16.30 -22.08 -14.73
CA ASP A 211 -17.48 -22.24 -15.60
C ASP A 211 -18.30 -20.94 -15.70
N TYR A 212 -18.44 -20.22 -14.58
CA TYR A 212 -19.11 -18.93 -14.52
C TYR A 212 -18.42 -17.89 -15.42
N LEU A 213 -17.09 -17.76 -15.31
CA LEU A 213 -16.29 -16.90 -16.16
C LEU A 213 -16.36 -17.31 -17.63
N ALA A 214 -16.36 -18.62 -17.94
CA ALA A 214 -16.48 -19.08 -19.32
C ALA A 214 -17.82 -18.70 -19.97
N LYS A 215 -18.92 -18.71 -19.20
CA LYS A 215 -20.23 -18.26 -19.68
C LYS A 215 -20.26 -16.75 -19.93
N ILE A 216 -19.62 -15.97 -19.06
CA ILE A 216 -19.47 -14.52 -19.24
C ILE A 216 -18.62 -14.22 -20.47
N GLU A 217 -17.46 -14.89 -20.60
CA GLU A 217 -16.55 -14.73 -21.74
C GLU A 217 -17.26 -15.04 -23.06
N ALA A 218 -18.05 -16.11 -23.11
CA ALA A 218 -18.82 -16.47 -24.30
C ALA A 218 -19.88 -15.41 -24.67
N HIS A 219 -20.50 -14.76 -23.68
CA HIS A 219 -21.48 -13.70 -23.91
C HIS A 219 -20.83 -12.41 -24.40
N TYR A 220 -19.72 -11.99 -23.78
CA TYR A 220 -19.05 -10.72 -24.04
C TYR A 220 -17.92 -10.79 -25.08
N ALA A 221 -17.68 -11.96 -25.69
CA ALA A 221 -16.59 -12.19 -26.65
C ALA A 221 -16.46 -11.13 -27.76
N ASN A 222 -17.59 -10.54 -28.18
CA ASN A 222 -17.65 -9.49 -29.21
C ASN A 222 -18.26 -8.18 -28.71
N SER A 223 -18.42 -8.03 -27.40
CA SER A 223 -18.98 -6.84 -26.79
C SER A 223 -17.89 -5.83 -26.49
N GLN A 224 -18.18 -4.57 -26.79
CA GLN A 224 -17.27 -3.45 -26.57
C GLN A 224 -17.57 -2.78 -25.22
N ALA A 225 -16.53 -2.26 -24.56
CA ALA A 225 -16.69 -1.52 -23.32
C ALA A 225 -17.44 -0.19 -23.59
N PRO A 226 -18.29 0.26 -22.66
CA PRO A 226 -19.19 1.39 -22.90
C PRO A 226 -18.46 2.73 -23.07
N GLU A 227 -17.38 2.96 -22.32
CA GLU A 227 -16.63 4.22 -22.39
C GLU A 227 -15.50 4.18 -23.41
N ARG A 228 -14.98 2.98 -23.70
CA ARG A 228 -13.85 2.75 -24.60
C ARG A 228 -14.19 1.65 -25.60
N PRO A 229 -14.93 1.96 -26.67
CA PRO A 229 -15.41 0.95 -27.60
C PRO A 229 -14.29 0.19 -28.34
N GLU A 230 -13.08 0.70 -28.37
CA GLU A 230 -11.90 0.00 -28.89
C GLU A 230 -11.44 -1.17 -28.00
N LYS A 231 -11.92 -1.21 -26.76
CA LYS A 231 -11.69 -2.28 -25.80
C LYS A 231 -12.92 -3.17 -25.70
N ARG A 232 -12.71 -4.44 -25.41
CA ARG A 232 -13.77 -5.41 -25.16
C ARG A 232 -14.15 -5.43 -23.68
N ILE A 233 -15.24 -6.10 -23.35
CA ILE A 233 -15.56 -6.49 -21.97
C ILE A 233 -14.92 -7.85 -21.68
N ASP A 234 -14.01 -7.89 -20.72
CA ASP A 234 -13.34 -9.11 -20.25
C ASP A 234 -14.15 -9.78 -19.13
N ALA A 235 -14.22 -11.12 -19.11
CA ALA A 235 -14.92 -11.83 -18.05
C ALA A 235 -14.31 -11.55 -16.67
N TYR A 236 -12.97 -11.54 -16.59
CA TYR A 236 -12.23 -11.22 -15.40
C TYR A 236 -10.92 -10.52 -15.77
N ARG A 237 -10.72 -9.31 -15.27
CA ARG A 237 -9.48 -8.54 -15.47
C ARG A 237 -8.95 -8.02 -14.14
N THR A 238 -7.71 -8.35 -13.81
CA THR A 238 -7.08 -7.93 -12.56
C THR A 238 -5.56 -8.04 -12.60
N ASP A 239 -4.90 -7.51 -11.58
CA ASP A 239 -3.57 -7.96 -11.17
C ASP A 239 -3.64 -9.44 -10.74
N TYR A 240 -2.83 -10.30 -11.36
CA TYR A 240 -2.82 -11.73 -11.04
C TYR A 240 -2.28 -12.01 -9.63
N THR A 241 -1.46 -11.13 -9.04
CA THR A 241 -0.91 -11.36 -7.69
C THR A 241 -2.01 -11.31 -6.64
N GLU A 242 -3.02 -10.45 -6.84
CA GLU A 242 -4.20 -10.34 -5.97
C GLU A 242 -5.11 -11.56 -6.07
N THR A 243 -5.27 -12.11 -7.27
CA THR A 243 -6.00 -13.37 -7.49
C THR A 243 -5.24 -14.56 -6.92
N LEU A 244 -3.93 -14.60 -7.13
CA LEU A 244 -3.09 -15.72 -6.69
C LEU A 244 -3.07 -15.82 -5.17
N ILE A 245 -2.85 -14.71 -4.46
CA ILE A 245 -2.85 -14.74 -3.00
C ILE A 245 -4.23 -15.13 -2.45
N GLN A 246 -5.33 -14.67 -3.04
CA GLN A 246 -6.66 -15.10 -2.63
C GLN A 246 -6.94 -16.58 -2.94
N ALA A 247 -6.52 -17.08 -4.09
CA ALA A 247 -6.62 -18.49 -4.44
C ALA A 247 -5.85 -19.36 -3.43
N MET A 248 -4.61 -18.99 -3.10
CA MET A 248 -3.80 -19.71 -2.10
C MET A 248 -4.52 -19.82 -0.76
N HIS A 249 -5.03 -18.71 -0.23
CA HIS A 249 -5.71 -18.70 1.07
C HIS A 249 -7.07 -19.41 1.03
N SER A 250 -7.80 -19.32 -0.08
CA SER A 250 -9.07 -20.03 -0.25
C SER A 250 -8.90 -21.56 -0.24
N ALA A 251 -7.68 -22.05 -0.50
CA ALA A 251 -7.30 -23.46 -0.43
C ALA A 251 -6.59 -23.85 0.88
N GLY A 252 -6.45 -22.92 1.83
CA GLY A 252 -5.74 -23.15 3.09
C GLY A 252 -4.24 -22.88 3.04
N GLY A 253 -3.67 -22.55 1.88
CA GLY A 253 -2.26 -22.22 1.70
C GLY A 253 -1.91 -20.76 2.06
N SER A 254 -0.63 -20.43 2.01
CA SER A 254 -0.06 -19.10 2.24
C SER A 254 1.37 -19.04 1.67
N ILE A 255 1.93 -17.85 1.53
CA ILE A 255 3.37 -17.70 1.27
C ILE A 255 4.11 -17.90 2.59
N TYR A 256 3.74 -17.12 3.62
CA TYR A 256 4.22 -17.28 4.99
C TYR A 256 3.03 -17.15 5.94
N GLY A 257 2.60 -18.26 6.54
CA GLY A 257 1.47 -18.32 7.46
C GLY A 257 1.90 -18.54 8.91
N ASP A 258 0.95 -18.93 9.76
CA ASP A 258 1.20 -19.25 11.19
C ASP A 258 2.23 -20.37 11.38
N GLU A 259 2.26 -21.32 10.45
CA GLU A 259 3.22 -22.45 10.43
C GLU A 259 4.54 -22.11 9.70
N GLY A 260 4.73 -20.85 9.32
CA GLY A 260 5.91 -20.37 8.59
C GLY A 260 5.77 -20.45 7.07
N LEU A 261 6.92 -20.66 6.39
CA LEU A 261 7.03 -20.61 4.94
C LEU A 261 6.32 -21.81 4.28
N ALA A 262 5.35 -21.54 3.39
CA ALA A 262 4.50 -22.55 2.76
C ALA A 262 4.48 -22.48 1.21
N ILE A 263 5.53 -21.91 0.62
CA ILE A 263 5.67 -21.73 -0.85
C ILE A 263 5.68 -23.06 -1.64
N GLU A 264 5.98 -24.19 -0.98
CA GLU A 264 6.03 -25.52 -1.59
C GLU A 264 4.81 -26.41 -1.28
N SER A 265 3.84 -25.89 -0.51
CA SER A 265 2.67 -26.65 -0.08
C SER A 265 1.79 -27.05 -1.27
N GLN A 266 0.99 -28.11 -1.11
CA GLN A 266 0.13 -28.58 -2.18
C GLN A 266 -0.97 -27.54 -2.50
N GLU A 267 -1.47 -26.87 -1.47
CA GLU A 267 -2.47 -25.80 -1.56
C GLU A 267 -1.93 -24.63 -2.39
N THR A 268 -0.67 -24.23 -2.16
CA THR A 268 0.01 -23.20 -2.95
C THR A 268 0.19 -23.63 -4.40
N LYS A 269 0.63 -24.87 -4.65
CA LYS A 269 0.80 -25.41 -6.00
C LYS A 269 -0.52 -25.48 -6.76
N ASP A 270 -1.58 -25.94 -6.09
CA ASP A 270 -2.93 -26.03 -6.66
C ASP A 270 -3.49 -24.65 -7.01
N ALA A 271 -3.24 -23.64 -6.17
CA ALA A 271 -3.64 -22.26 -6.43
C ALA A 271 -2.89 -21.65 -7.63
N VAL A 272 -1.57 -21.83 -7.71
CA VAL A 272 -0.79 -21.39 -8.89
C VAL A 272 -1.30 -22.08 -10.15
N ALA A 273 -1.55 -23.39 -10.09
CA ALA A 273 -2.11 -24.14 -11.22
C ALA A 273 -3.53 -23.68 -11.58
N PHE A 274 -4.35 -23.25 -10.62
CA PHE A 274 -5.67 -22.69 -10.87
C PHE A 274 -5.60 -21.36 -11.60
N VAL A 275 -4.81 -20.41 -11.10
CA VAL A 275 -4.60 -19.12 -11.77
C VAL A 275 -4.03 -19.32 -13.17
N GLN A 276 -3.07 -20.25 -13.33
CA GLN A 276 -2.55 -20.61 -14.65
C GLN A 276 -3.65 -21.04 -15.62
N ARG A 277 -4.56 -21.93 -15.17
CA ARG A 277 -5.66 -22.39 -16.02
C ARG A 277 -6.58 -21.24 -16.45
N LEU A 278 -6.84 -20.27 -15.58
CA LEU A 278 -7.64 -19.10 -15.94
C LEU A 278 -6.94 -18.24 -17.00
N VAL A 279 -5.63 -18.03 -16.86
CA VAL A 279 -4.80 -17.30 -17.84
C VAL A 279 -4.75 -18.03 -19.19
N ASP A 280 -4.44 -19.33 -19.19
CA ASP A 280 -4.36 -20.16 -20.39
C ASP A 280 -5.68 -20.20 -21.18
N LYS A 281 -6.80 -20.21 -20.44
CA LYS A 281 -8.15 -20.17 -21.02
C LYS A 281 -8.61 -18.77 -21.39
N LYS A 282 -7.78 -17.73 -21.15
CA LYS A 282 -8.10 -16.31 -21.34
C LYS A 282 -9.34 -15.86 -20.57
N LEU A 283 -9.63 -16.53 -19.47
CA LEU A 283 -10.71 -16.15 -18.56
C LEU A 283 -10.25 -15.06 -17.61
N LEU A 284 -8.97 -15.08 -17.22
CA LEU A 284 -8.29 -14.01 -16.48
C LEU A 284 -7.37 -13.24 -17.41
N VAL A 285 -7.62 -11.94 -17.56
CA VAL A 285 -6.82 -10.99 -18.33
C VAL A 285 -5.98 -10.14 -17.37
N CYS A 286 -4.68 -10.06 -17.64
CA CYS A 286 -3.73 -9.26 -16.86
C CYS A 286 -2.84 -8.46 -17.81
N GLU A 287 -2.54 -7.22 -17.44
CA GLU A 287 -1.58 -6.39 -18.15
C GLU A 287 -0.19 -6.57 -17.54
N LEU A 288 0.77 -6.97 -18.37
CA LEU A 288 2.15 -7.23 -17.96
C LEU A 288 3.10 -6.25 -18.65
N GLN A 289 4.15 -5.88 -17.94
CA GLN A 289 5.31 -5.22 -18.53
C GLN A 289 6.02 -6.22 -19.46
N GLU A 290 6.30 -5.79 -20.69
CA GLU A 290 6.86 -6.63 -21.74
C GLU A 290 8.11 -7.40 -21.25
N GLY A 291 8.12 -8.73 -21.51
CA GLY A 291 9.23 -9.59 -21.14
C GLY A 291 9.34 -9.94 -19.65
N THR A 292 8.38 -9.53 -18.82
CA THR A 292 8.37 -9.82 -17.38
C THR A 292 7.01 -10.31 -16.91
N SER A 293 6.94 -10.89 -15.72
CA SER A 293 5.68 -11.14 -15.03
C SER A 293 5.22 -9.94 -14.18
N ASN A 294 5.91 -8.79 -14.25
CA ASN A 294 5.50 -7.60 -13.51
C ASN A 294 4.29 -6.95 -14.14
N ARG A 295 3.49 -6.27 -13.32
CA ARG A 295 2.31 -5.53 -13.76
C ARG A 295 2.51 -4.01 -13.59
N PRO A 296 1.90 -3.18 -14.44
CA PRO A 296 1.75 -1.76 -14.13
C PRO A 296 0.95 -1.57 -12.84
N TYR A 297 1.28 -0.54 -12.06
CA TYR A 297 0.47 -0.19 -10.89
C TYR A 297 -0.95 0.17 -11.32
N ASN A 298 -1.97 -0.35 -10.63
CA ASN A 298 -3.38 -0.09 -10.90
C ASN A 298 -3.82 -0.47 -12.35
N ALA A 299 -3.25 -1.54 -12.91
CA ALA A 299 -3.59 -2.04 -14.25
C ALA A 299 -5.05 -2.50 -14.43
N GLN A 300 -5.82 -2.58 -13.33
CA GLN A 300 -7.17 -3.11 -13.29
C GLN A 300 -8.24 -2.10 -12.83
N GLY A 301 -7.89 -1.15 -11.97
CA GLY A 301 -8.86 -0.19 -11.43
C GLY A 301 -9.42 0.75 -12.49
N ALA A 302 -8.57 1.36 -13.32
CA ALA A 302 -9.02 2.24 -14.39
C ALA A 302 -9.87 1.51 -15.47
N PRO A 303 -9.46 0.33 -15.97
CA PRO A 303 -10.30 -0.47 -16.86
C PRO A 303 -11.67 -0.83 -16.25
N PHE A 304 -11.72 -1.24 -14.99
CA PHE A 304 -12.98 -1.58 -14.33
C PHE A 304 -13.88 -0.34 -14.15
N ASN A 305 -13.29 0.80 -13.79
CA ASN A 305 -13.97 2.08 -13.75
C ASN A 305 -14.56 2.47 -15.11
N GLN A 306 -14.01 2.00 -16.23
CA GLN A 306 -14.48 2.27 -17.60
C GLN A 306 -15.42 1.17 -18.14
N GLY A 307 -15.76 0.17 -17.31
CA GLY A 307 -16.65 -0.92 -17.69
C GLY A 307 -16.01 -1.97 -18.59
N GLU A 308 -14.68 -2.10 -18.58
CA GLU A 308 -13.93 -3.07 -19.40
C GLU A 308 -13.91 -4.50 -18.84
N SER A 309 -14.43 -4.75 -17.63
CA SER A 309 -14.50 -6.11 -17.08
C SER A 309 -15.72 -6.39 -16.22
N VAL A 310 -16.08 -7.68 -16.11
CA VAL A 310 -17.19 -8.14 -15.25
C VAL A 310 -16.70 -8.39 -13.83
N PHE A 311 -15.66 -9.21 -13.64
CA PHE A 311 -14.99 -9.41 -12.34
C PHE A 311 -13.68 -8.62 -12.26
N THR A 312 -13.26 -8.27 -11.04
CA THR A 312 -11.93 -7.73 -10.74
C THR A 312 -11.53 -7.93 -9.27
N ASN A 313 -10.24 -7.99 -8.96
CA ASN A 313 -9.73 -7.67 -7.62
C ASN A 313 -9.17 -6.25 -7.65
N ILE A 314 -9.77 -5.36 -6.86
CA ILE A 314 -9.27 -3.98 -6.70
C ILE A 314 -9.11 -3.69 -5.23
N GLU A 315 -8.13 -2.85 -4.92
CA GLU A 315 -7.87 -2.45 -3.54
C GLU A 315 -9.09 -1.75 -2.94
N ASP A 316 -9.38 -2.03 -1.67
CA ASP A 316 -10.61 -1.61 -1.01
C ASP A 316 -10.84 -0.09 -1.02
N TRP A 317 -9.78 0.71 -0.92
CA TRP A 317 -9.82 2.17 -1.01
C TRP A 317 -10.26 2.69 -2.39
N ARG A 318 -10.21 1.86 -3.44
CA ARG A 318 -10.70 2.18 -4.79
C ARG A 318 -12.18 1.82 -4.99
N SER A 319 -12.78 1.07 -4.08
CA SER A 319 -14.17 0.58 -4.23
C SER A 319 -15.19 1.72 -4.37
N GLY A 320 -14.99 2.85 -3.69
CA GLY A 320 -15.87 4.02 -3.77
C GLY A 320 -15.86 4.71 -5.14
N GLU A 321 -14.68 4.83 -5.76
CA GLU A 321 -14.56 5.36 -7.12
C GLU A 321 -15.21 4.39 -8.12
N ALA A 322 -14.92 3.09 -8.01
CA ALA A 322 -15.50 2.07 -8.88
C ALA A 322 -17.03 2.06 -8.80
N ALA A 323 -17.60 2.12 -7.58
CA ALA A 323 -19.04 2.16 -7.36
C ALA A 323 -19.67 3.42 -7.95
N THR A 324 -19.02 4.57 -7.81
CA THR A 324 -19.48 5.83 -8.40
C THR A 324 -19.49 5.73 -9.92
N LYS A 325 -18.42 5.23 -10.53
CA LYS A 325 -18.30 5.08 -11.98
C LYS A 325 -19.32 4.08 -12.54
N ALA A 326 -19.55 2.97 -11.86
CA ALA A 326 -20.64 2.05 -12.21
C ALA A 326 -22.01 2.75 -12.14
N ALA A 327 -22.29 3.49 -11.07
CA ALA A 327 -23.55 4.21 -10.91
C ALA A 327 -23.79 5.28 -12.00
N GLU A 328 -22.74 5.97 -12.46
CA GLU A 328 -22.81 6.90 -13.60
C GLU A 328 -23.29 6.21 -14.89
N ARG A 329 -23.00 4.90 -15.05
CA ARG A 329 -23.51 4.06 -16.14
C ARG A 329 -24.83 3.37 -15.83
N GLY A 330 -25.44 3.68 -14.68
CA GLY A 330 -26.66 3.01 -14.20
C GLY A 330 -26.43 1.56 -13.76
N GLN A 331 -25.21 1.21 -13.38
CA GLN A 331 -24.78 -0.13 -12.97
C GLN A 331 -24.46 -0.18 -11.47
N SER A 332 -24.43 -1.39 -10.90
CA SER A 332 -24.07 -1.66 -9.51
C SER A 332 -22.93 -2.68 -9.40
N ILE A 333 -22.16 -2.59 -8.31
CA ILE A 333 -21.03 -3.50 -8.04
C ILE A 333 -21.35 -4.34 -6.80
N GLY A 334 -21.09 -5.64 -6.89
CA GLY A 334 -21.21 -6.59 -5.80
C GLY A 334 -19.85 -7.06 -5.27
N PHE A 335 -19.88 -7.64 -4.08
CA PHE A 335 -18.74 -8.29 -3.42
C PHE A 335 -19.05 -9.78 -3.20
N ILE A 336 -18.03 -10.63 -3.31
CA ILE A 336 -18.10 -12.03 -2.90
C ILE A 336 -16.74 -12.51 -2.35
N PRO A 337 -16.70 -13.38 -1.32
CA PRO A 337 -15.47 -14.07 -0.96
C PRO A 337 -14.90 -14.88 -2.12
N PHE A 338 -13.58 -14.99 -2.19
CA PHE A 338 -12.90 -15.77 -3.22
C PHE A 338 -13.28 -17.26 -3.11
N PRO A 339 -13.62 -17.94 -4.22
CA PRO A 339 -14.11 -19.32 -4.20
C PRO A 339 -13.07 -20.32 -3.66
N ARG A 340 -13.54 -21.38 -2.99
CA ARG A 340 -12.70 -22.49 -2.48
C ARG A 340 -12.37 -23.53 -3.55
N PRO A 341 -11.34 -24.38 -3.37
CA PRO A 341 -11.14 -25.53 -4.25
C PRO A 341 -12.30 -26.53 -4.13
N ASP A 342 -12.51 -27.33 -5.18
CA ASP A 342 -13.68 -28.22 -5.30
C ASP A 342 -13.73 -29.30 -4.20
N HIS A 343 -12.57 -29.76 -3.74
CA HIS A 343 -12.43 -30.85 -2.78
C HIS A 343 -12.63 -30.42 -1.31
N MET A 344 -12.65 -29.11 -1.04
CA MET A 344 -12.77 -28.56 0.30
C MET A 344 -14.24 -28.37 0.68
N GLU A 345 -14.66 -28.71 1.90
CA GLU A 345 -16.04 -28.46 2.32
C GLU A 345 -16.28 -26.96 2.57
N PHE A 346 -17.53 -26.52 2.51
CA PHE A 346 -17.86 -25.08 2.67
C PHE A 346 -17.55 -24.53 4.07
N ASP A 347 -17.69 -25.36 5.10
CA ASP A 347 -17.41 -25.03 6.50
C ASP A 347 -16.03 -25.50 6.98
N ASP A 348 -15.16 -25.92 6.05
CA ASP A 348 -13.77 -26.28 6.38
C ASP A 348 -13.05 -25.06 6.98
N PRO A 349 -12.40 -25.18 8.16
CA PRO A 349 -11.69 -24.06 8.78
C PRO A 349 -10.52 -23.53 7.94
N ASN A 350 -10.03 -24.31 6.98
CA ASN A 350 -8.98 -23.88 6.04
C ASN A 350 -9.54 -23.06 4.87
N TYR A 351 -10.86 -23.02 4.67
CA TYR A 351 -11.46 -22.08 3.72
C TYR A 351 -11.44 -20.67 4.32
N ARG A 352 -10.36 -19.94 4.03
CA ARG A 352 -10.11 -18.61 4.60
C ARG A 352 -9.88 -17.58 3.50
N GLN A 353 -10.27 -16.35 3.79
CA GLN A 353 -9.91 -15.21 2.96
C GLN A 353 -8.53 -14.72 3.37
N VAL A 354 -7.74 -14.23 2.40
CA VAL A 354 -6.42 -13.69 2.69
C VAL A 354 -6.54 -12.45 3.57
N ARG A 355 -5.66 -12.36 4.55
CA ARG A 355 -5.44 -11.10 5.27
C ARG A 355 -3.99 -10.93 5.66
N THR A 356 -3.40 -9.87 5.12
CA THR A 356 -2.03 -9.46 5.45
C THR A 356 -2.01 -8.66 6.75
N GLY A 357 -0.92 -8.78 7.50
CA GLY A 357 -0.66 -7.91 8.65
C GLY A 357 -0.50 -6.45 8.24
N GLY A 358 -1.14 -5.55 8.98
CA GLY A 358 -1.08 -4.11 8.81
C GLY A 358 -0.10 -3.45 9.78
N GLU A 359 -0.47 -2.27 10.28
CA GLU A 359 0.30 -1.61 11.34
C GLU A 359 0.52 -2.54 12.53
N SER A 360 1.71 -2.49 13.10
CA SER A 360 2.10 -3.38 14.20
C SER A 360 2.71 -2.58 15.34
N TRP A 361 2.67 -3.14 16.53
CA TRP A 361 3.31 -2.56 17.71
C TRP A 361 4.30 -3.55 18.29
N GLY A 362 5.47 -3.08 18.70
CA GLY A 362 6.52 -3.90 19.30
C GLY A 362 7.27 -3.16 20.39
N ILE A 363 8.16 -3.86 21.09
CA ILE A 363 9.05 -3.28 22.10
C ILE A 363 10.46 -3.24 21.50
N LEU A 364 11.16 -2.10 21.63
CA LEU A 364 12.54 -2.01 21.16
C LEU A 364 13.49 -2.79 22.07
N ARG A 365 14.56 -3.35 21.50
CA ARG A 365 15.71 -3.79 22.29
C ARG A 365 16.35 -2.59 22.99
N GLY A 366 16.96 -2.84 24.15
CA GLY A 366 17.56 -1.80 24.99
C GLY A 366 16.60 -1.15 25.98
N VAL A 367 15.31 -1.47 25.91
CA VAL A 367 14.35 -1.18 26.99
C VAL A 367 14.72 -2.03 28.22
N ASP A 368 14.75 -1.41 29.39
CA ASP A 368 15.04 -2.09 30.66
C ASP A 368 14.13 -3.32 30.84
N GLU A 369 14.72 -4.47 31.17
CA GLU A 369 13.96 -5.74 31.30
C GLU A 369 12.81 -5.63 32.32
N GLU A 370 13.01 -4.87 33.40
CA GLU A 370 12.00 -4.63 34.43
C GLU A 370 10.80 -3.80 33.92
N LYS A 371 10.96 -3.05 32.83
CA LYS A 371 9.88 -2.27 32.20
C LYS A 371 9.05 -3.09 31.21
N ILE A 372 9.59 -4.17 30.64
CA ILE A 372 8.92 -4.94 29.57
C ILE A 372 7.53 -5.45 30.02
N PRO A 373 7.37 -6.08 31.20
CA PRO A 373 6.03 -6.50 31.66
C PRO A 373 5.04 -5.34 31.76
N LEU A 374 5.47 -4.21 32.30
CA LEU A 374 4.65 -3.00 32.42
C LEU A 374 4.31 -2.40 31.06
N ALA A 375 5.22 -2.46 30.08
CA ALA A 375 4.99 -1.97 28.73
C ALA A 375 3.90 -2.77 28.00
N ILE A 376 3.93 -4.11 28.10
CA ILE A 376 2.89 -5.01 27.56
C ILE A 376 1.54 -4.66 28.18
N GLN A 377 1.47 -4.64 29.51
CA GLN A 377 0.23 -4.40 30.25
C GLN A 377 -0.35 -3.00 30.01
N ALA A 378 0.50 -1.97 30.00
CA ALA A 378 0.10 -0.60 29.72
C ALA A 378 -0.45 -0.45 28.30
N TYR A 379 0.21 -1.08 27.31
CA TYR A 379 -0.24 -1.08 25.92
C TYR A 379 -1.61 -1.73 25.76
N GLU A 380 -1.78 -2.97 26.23
CA GLU A 380 -3.05 -3.69 26.10
C GLU A 380 -4.18 -2.98 26.84
N MET A 381 -3.93 -2.50 28.06
CA MET A 381 -4.93 -1.78 28.84
C MET A 381 -5.35 -0.47 28.17
N PHE A 382 -4.38 0.29 27.65
CA PHE A 382 -4.64 1.52 26.91
C PHE A 382 -5.49 1.23 25.66
N MET A 383 -5.07 0.28 24.81
CA MET A 383 -5.75 -0.02 23.55
C MET A 383 -7.16 -0.59 23.77
N ALA A 384 -7.33 -1.47 24.76
CA ALA A 384 -8.63 -2.04 25.10
C ALA A 384 -9.62 -0.98 25.59
N GLU A 385 -9.17 -0.09 26.48
CA GLU A 385 -10.01 0.99 27.02
C GLU A 385 -10.36 2.02 25.95
N GLU A 386 -9.38 2.42 25.14
CA GLU A 386 -9.59 3.36 24.03
C GLU A 386 -10.61 2.78 23.03
N THR A 387 -10.44 1.52 22.63
CA THR A 387 -11.36 0.81 21.71
C THR A 387 -12.78 0.72 22.30
N ARG A 388 -12.91 0.37 23.58
CA ARG A 388 -14.20 0.29 24.26
C ARG A 388 -14.93 1.64 24.23
N LEU A 389 -14.23 2.71 24.59
CA LEU A 389 -14.79 4.07 24.63
C LEU A 389 -15.14 4.60 23.23
N LYS A 390 -14.31 4.33 22.21
CA LYS A 390 -14.61 4.66 20.81
C LYS A 390 -15.90 3.97 20.34
N LYS A 391 -16.05 2.67 20.61
CA LYS A 391 -17.28 1.92 20.29
C LYS A 391 -18.53 2.49 20.99
N GLU A 392 -18.41 2.92 22.25
CA GLU A 392 -19.52 3.55 22.98
C GLU A 392 -19.90 4.93 22.41
N LEU A 393 -18.91 5.70 21.94
CA LEU A 393 -19.13 6.98 21.28
C LEU A 393 -19.86 6.81 19.93
N GLU A 394 -19.46 5.79 19.16
CA GLU A 394 -19.93 5.52 17.80
C GLU A 394 -21.20 4.66 17.74
N ALA A 395 -21.64 4.12 18.88
CA ALA A 395 -22.79 3.23 19.00
C ALA A 395 -24.04 3.80 18.31
N GLY A 396 -24.44 3.16 17.22
CA GLY A 396 -25.62 3.51 16.42
C GLY A 396 -25.36 4.46 15.24
N THR A 397 -24.09 4.74 14.89
CA THR A 397 -23.72 5.61 13.76
C THR A 397 -22.67 5.03 12.81
N SER A 398 -21.87 4.05 13.23
CA SER A 398 -20.90 3.39 12.35
C SER A 398 -21.51 2.20 11.62
N SER A 399 -21.29 2.15 10.30
CA SER A 399 -21.56 0.96 9.49
C SER A 399 -20.52 -0.10 9.82
N GLU A 400 -20.95 -1.34 10.10
CA GLU A 400 -20.04 -2.50 10.19
C GLU A 400 -19.40 -2.82 8.83
N ILE A 401 -20.01 -2.34 7.74
CA ILE A 401 -19.52 -2.50 6.38
C ILE A 401 -18.58 -1.35 6.06
N LYS A 402 -17.30 -1.70 5.86
CA LYS A 402 -16.22 -0.75 5.55
C LYS A 402 -16.00 -0.55 4.05
N LEU A 403 -16.66 -1.37 3.21
CA LEU A 403 -16.63 -1.20 1.75
C LEU A 403 -17.54 -0.06 1.33
N THR A 404 -17.07 0.77 0.39
CA THR A 404 -17.86 1.88 -0.16
C THR A 404 -18.51 1.44 -1.48
N ILE A 405 -19.47 0.52 -1.40
CA ILE A 405 -20.25 0.02 -2.55
C ILE A 405 -21.75 0.07 -2.25
N ASP A 406 -22.59 -0.04 -3.28
CA ASP A 406 -24.02 -0.23 -3.10
C ASP A 406 -24.32 -1.66 -2.62
N ILE A 407 -24.34 -1.83 -1.30
CA ILE A 407 -24.73 -3.06 -0.63
C ILE A 407 -26.25 -3.27 -0.55
N TYR A 408 -27.06 -2.36 -1.09
CA TYR A 408 -28.53 -2.40 -0.97
C TYR A 408 -29.23 -2.76 -2.29
N HIS A 409 -28.52 -3.38 -3.23
CA HIS A 409 -29.10 -3.89 -4.47
C HIS A 409 -30.38 -4.71 -4.20
N PRO A 410 -31.50 -4.50 -4.92
CA PRO A 410 -32.81 -5.07 -4.56
C PRO A 410 -32.86 -6.60 -4.47
N GLU A 411 -32.10 -7.30 -5.33
CA GLU A 411 -32.12 -8.77 -5.40
C GLU A 411 -31.11 -9.45 -4.45
N ILE A 412 -29.93 -8.85 -4.26
CA ILE A 412 -28.80 -9.51 -3.61
C ILE A 412 -28.16 -8.72 -2.46
N GLY A 413 -28.60 -7.49 -2.21
CA GLY A 413 -28.00 -6.61 -1.20
C GLY A 413 -27.99 -7.20 0.21
N ALA A 414 -29.13 -7.75 0.64
CA ALA A 414 -29.24 -8.40 1.94
C ALA A 414 -28.31 -9.62 2.08
N ASP A 415 -28.13 -10.38 0.99
CA ASP A 415 -27.25 -11.53 0.97
C ASP A 415 -25.77 -11.12 0.96
N MET A 416 -25.42 -10.07 0.22
CA MET A 416 -24.07 -9.49 0.23
C MET A 416 -23.69 -8.94 1.62
N GLU A 417 -24.59 -8.21 2.28
CA GLU A 417 -24.38 -7.72 3.64
C GLU A 417 -24.14 -8.87 4.63
N ALA A 418 -24.97 -9.93 4.56
CA ALA A 418 -24.82 -11.09 5.43
C ALA A 418 -23.50 -11.83 5.18
N ILE A 419 -23.15 -12.07 3.91
CA ILE A 419 -21.90 -12.74 3.51
C ILE A 419 -20.69 -11.91 3.92
N TYR A 420 -20.72 -10.59 3.73
CA TYR A 420 -19.63 -9.70 4.14
C TYR A 420 -19.39 -9.80 5.64
N LYS A 421 -20.44 -9.65 6.46
CA LYS A 421 -20.34 -9.74 7.93
C LYS A 421 -19.84 -11.10 8.39
N GLU A 422 -20.33 -12.18 7.80
CA GLU A 422 -19.87 -13.54 8.09
C GLU A 422 -18.39 -13.73 7.73
N SER A 423 -17.99 -13.24 6.56
CA SER A 423 -16.62 -13.36 6.04
C SER A 423 -15.62 -12.61 6.92
N ILE A 424 -15.90 -11.34 7.25
CA ILE A 424 -14.98 -10.57 8.09
C ILE A 424 -14.91 -11.12 9.51
N ALA A 425 -16.01 -11.64 10.08
CA ALA A 425 -16.01 -12.19 11.43
C ALA A 425 -15.08 -13.41 11.60
N ARG A 426 -14.77 -14.12 10.50
CA ARG A 426 -13.85 -15.27 10.47
C ARG A 426 -12.46 -14.93 9.98
N THR A 427 -12.26 -13.74 9.41
CA THR A 427 -10.98 -13.37 8.81
C THR A 427 -10.06 -12.82 9.89
N LYS A 428 -8.92 -13.48 10.06
CA LYS A 428 -7.78 -13.04 10.87
C LYS A 428 -6.56 -12.88 9.99
N VAL A 429 -5.60 -12.05 10.42
CA VAL A 429 -4.29 -11.96 9.78
C VAL A 429 -3.69 -13.36 9.69
N ASN A 430 -3.35 -13.75 8.48
CA ASN A 430 -2.97 -15.13 8.17
C ASN A 430 -1.93 -15.23 7.03
N GLU A 431 -1.40 -14.07 6.61
CA GLU A 431 -0.34 -13.91 5.61
C GLU A 431 0.69 -12.88 6.10
N PHE A 432 1.93 -13.33 6.29
CA PHE A 432 3.03 -12.58 6.87
C PHE A 432 4.20 -12.38 5.89
N SER A 433 4.06 -12.75 4.62
CA SER A 433 5.13 -12.61 3.60
C SER A 433 5.54 -11.16 3.33
N ASN A 434 4.62 -10.19 3.47
CA ASN A 434 4.97 -8.77 3.46
C ASN A 434 5.79 -8.38 4.70
N MET A 435 5.39 -8.88 5.87
CA MET A 435 6.10 -8.61 7.13
C MET A 435 7.46 -9.32 7.22
N THR A 436 7.71 -10.32 6.38
CA THR A 436 8.99 -11.03 6.28
C THR A 436 9.80 -10.63 5.03
N GLY A 437 9.24 -9.80 4.15
CA GLY A 437 9.92 -9.25 2.97
C GLY A 437 10.10 -10.23 1.81
N VAL A 438 9.32 -11.32 1.75
CA VAL A 438 9.45 -12.38 0.72
C VAL A 438 8.28 -12.47 -0.26
N TYR A 439 7.24 -11.65 -0.09
CA TYR A 439 6.05 -11.64 -0.95
C TYR A 439 6.41 -11.49 -2.43
N TRP A 440 7.23 -10.49 -2.77
CA TRP A 440 7.56 -10.18 -4.16
C TRP A 440 8.49 -11.20 -4.82
N ASP A 441 9.41 -11.81 -4.04
CA ASP A 441 10.25 -12.90 -4.56
C ASP A 441 9.39 -14.10 -4.98
N PHE A 442 8.38 -14.44 -4.16
CA PHE A 442 7.42 -15.48 -4.50
C PHE A 442 6.59 -15.10 -5.73
N MET A 443 6.03 -13.89 -5.76
CA MET A 443 5.18 -13.43 -6.87
C MET A 443 5.92 -13.42 -8.21
N GLN A 444 7.22 -13.13 -8.20
CA GLN A 444 8.06 -13.21 -9.39
C GLN A 444 8.23 -14.67 -9.85
N ILE A 445 8.58 -15.61 -8.95
CA ILE A 445 8.76 -17.03 -9.32
C ILE A 445 7.44 -17.61 -9.85
N ALA A 446 6.32 -17.37 -9.15
CA ALA A 446 5.01 -17.85 -9.55
C ALA A 446 4.55 -17.20 -10.85
N GLY A 447 4.72 -15.88 -10.99
CA GLY A 447 4.38 -15.13 -12.20
C GLY A 447 5.15 -15.58 -13.43
N ASP A 448 6.47 -15.74 -13.30
CA ASP A 448 7.32 -16.26 -14.38
C ASP A 448 6.83 -17.63 -14.85
N ALA A 449 6.52 -18.52 -13.90
CA ALA A 449 5.98 -19.85 -14.20
C ALA A 449 4.59 -19.80 -14.83
N ILE A 450 3.75 -18.85 -14.40
CA ILE A 450 2.40 -18.70 -14.94
C ILE A 450 2.47 -18.26 -16.43
N TYR A 451 3.23 -17.21 -16.70
CA TYR A 451 3.27 -16.63 -18.04
C TYR A 451 4.37 -17.22 -18.94
N GLY A 452 5.14 -18.20 -18.46
CA GLY A 452 6.25 -18.81 -19.20
C GLY A 452 7.38 -17.82 -19.51
N ILE A 453 7.53 -16.77 -18.70
CA ILE A 453 8.51 -15.69 -18.91
C ILE A 453 9.93 -16.26 -18.88
N GLY A 454 10.75 -15.86 -19.84
CA GLY A 454 12.14 -16.33 -19.95
C GLY A 454 12.27 -17.85 -20.13
N GLY A 455 11.21 -18.54 -20.56
CA GLY A 455 11.18 -20.00 -20.65
C GLY A 455 11.03 -20.70 -19.30
N SER A 456 10.47 -20.01 -18.29
CA SER A 456 10.18 -20.60 -16.98
C SER A 456 9.30 -21.85 -17.11
N PRO A 457 9.60 -22.94 -16.38
CA PRO A 457 8.80 -24.16 -16.40
C PRO A 457 7.54 -24.00 -15.54
N SER A 458 6.77 -25.08 -15.36
CA SER A 458 5.67 -25.12 -14.39
C SER A 458 6.16 -24.77 -12.99
N TYR A 459 5.25 -24.23 -12.16
CA TYR A 459 5.60 -23.74 -10.83
C TYR A 459 6.32 -24.78 -9.96
N ASP A 460 5.87 -26.04 -9.97
CA ASP A 460 6.53 -27.14 -9.25
C ASP A 460 8.02 -27.28 -9.55
N VAL A 461 8.43 -27.02 -10.79
CA VAL A 461 9.84 -27.09 -11.21
C VAL A 461 10.54 -25.77 -10.94
N ALA A 462 9.85 -24.64 -11.19
CA ALA A 462 10.40 -23.30 -11.00
C ALA A 462 10.73 -23.04 -9.52
N ILE A 463 9.85 -23.43 -8.60
CA ILE A 463 10.05 -23.24 -7.16
C ILE A 463 11.22 -24.07 -6.64
N GLU A 464 11.36 -25.34 -7.06
CA GLU A 464 12.51 -26.16 -6.67
C GLU A 464 13.84 -25.57 -7.13
N ALA A 465 13.86 -24.95 -8.32
CA ALA A 465 15.06 -24.33 -8.87
C ALA A 465 15.40 -22.97 -8.23
N LYS A 466 14.38 -22.21 -7.80
CA LYS A 466 14.53 -20.79 -7.38
C LYS A 466 14.25 -20.52 -5.90
N LYS A 467 13.74 -21.48 -5.12
CA LYS A 467 13.35 -21.28 -3.70
C LYS A 467 14.47 -20.77 -2.81
N ALA A 468 15.73 -21.03 -3.16
CA ALA A 468 16.90 -20.47 -2.46
C ALA A 468 16.84 -18.94 -2.34
N LEU A 469 16.27 -18.24 -3.34
CA LEU A 469 16.08 -16.78 -3.31
C LEU A 469 15.21 -16.32 -2.13
N ILE A 470 14.32 -17.20 -1.64
CA ILE A 470 13.42 -16.94 -0.50
C ILE A 470 13.99 -17.58 0.77
N THR A 471 14.36 -18.86 0.74
CA THR A 471 14.81 -19.59 1.93
C THR A 471 16.10 -19.03 2.50
N ASP A 472 17.01 -18.54 1.65
CA ASP A 472 18.27 -17.96 2.13
C ASP A 472 18.04 -16.60 2.79
N LYS A 473 17.08 -15.81 2.28
CA LYS A 473 16.65 -14.55 2.93
C LYS A 473 16.06 -14.83 4.31
N ILE A 474 15.09 -15.76 4.39
CA ILE A 474 14.46 -16.16 5.65
C ILE A 474 15.51 -16.66 6.65
N SER A 475 16.39 -17.56 6.22
CA SER A 475 17.44 -18.12 7.08
C SER A 475 18.45 -17.07 7.55
N THR A 476 18.78 -16.09 6.70
CA THR A 476 19.67 -14.98 7.07
C THR A 476 19.07 -14.12 8.18
N VAL A 477 17.79 -13.73 8.03
CA VAL A 477 17.08 -12.95 9.04
C VAL A 477 16.91 -13.75 10.33
N GLU A 478 16.47 -15.02 10.24
CA GLU A 478 16.32 -15.89 11.41
C GLU A 478 17.64 -16.08 12.18
N LYS A 479 18.76 -16.24 11.47
CA LYS A 479 20.08 -16.34 12.09
C LYS A 479 20.45 -15.05 12.84
N LEU A 480 20.20 -13.88 12.24
CA LEU A 480 20.43 -12.59 12.89
C LEU A 480 19.55 -12.42 14.13
N LEU A 481 18.26 -12.73 14.03
CA LEU A 481 17.28 -12.67 15.12
C LEU A 481 17.59 -13.62 16.30
N ASN A 482 18.48 -14.60 16.09
CA ASN A 482 19.03 -15.45 17.14
C ASN A 482 20.29 -14.90 17.82
N THR A 483 20.65 -13.65 17.51
CA THR A 483 21.71 -12.89 18.17
C THR A 483 21.11 -11.69 18.94
N THR A 484 21.97 -10.95 19.63
CA THR A 484 21.64 -9.66 20.24
C THR A 484 22.14 -8.46 19.42
N GLU A 485 22.79 -8.72 18.28
CA GLU A 485 23.40 -7.67 17.46
C GLU A 485 22.33 -7.01 16.60
N ALA A 486 22.20 -5.69 16.73
CA ALA A 486 21.47 -4.88 15.76
C ALA A 486 22.28 -4.83 14.46
N LYS A 487 21.59 -4.88 13.32
CA LYS A 487 22.20 -4.83 12.01
C LYS A 487 21.64 -3.67 11.22
N ASP A 488 22.55 -2.91 10.61
CA ASP A 488 22.16 -1.97 9.58
C ASP A 488 21.83 -2.69 8.27
N ASN A 489 20.65 -2.41 7.74
CA ASN A 489 20.17 -2.91 6.47
C ASN A 489 19.55 -1.81 5.61
N ILE A 490 19.79 -0.54 5.95
CA ILE A 490 19.30 0.60 5.20
C ILE A 490 20.34 0.91 4.11
N PRO A 491 19.94 0.94 2.83
CA PRO A 491 20.87 1.31 1.77
C PRO A 491 21.09 2.83 1.70
N PRO A 492 22.26 3.28 1.18
CA PRO A 492 22.48 4.68 0.84
C PRO A 492 21.39 5.29 -0.04
N ALA A 493 20.92 6.47 0.34
CA ALA A 493 19.96 7.26 -0.41
C ALA A 493 20.65 8.27 -1.34
N PHE A 494 20.17 8.34 -2.58
CA PHE A 494 20.63 9.29 -3.60
C PHE A 494 19.69 10.48 -3.68
N THR A 495 20.24 11.69 -3.65
CA THR A 495 19.49 12.92 -3.89
C THR A 495 20.04 13.63 -5.12
N GLU A 496 19.16 13.97 -6.06
CA GLU A 496 19.52 14.77 -7.24
C GLU A 496 19.77 16.24 -6.86
N ILE A 497 20.89 16.78 -7.34
CA ILE A 497 21.22 18.21 -7.21
C ILE A 497 20.33 19.02 -8.16
N GLU A 498 20.26 18.59 -9.43
CA GLU A 498 19.32 19.09 -10.43
C GLU A 498 18.25 18.03 -10.65
N ALA A 499 17.06 18.25 -10.11
CA ALA A 499 15.94 17.32 -10.19
C ALA A 499 15.49 17.12 -11.64
N GLY A 500 15.36 15.87 -12.06
CA GLY A 500 14.89 15.51 -13.39
C GLY A 500 15.92 15.77 -14.51
N LYS A 501 17.20 15.95 -14.17
CA LYS A 501 18.26 16.14 -15.15
C LYS A 501 18.30 14.98 -16.13
N SER A 502 18.14 15.28 -17.42
CA SER A 502 18.28 14.32 -18.50
C SER A 502 19.64 14.46 -19.18
N TYR A 503 20.34 13.34 -19.39
CA TYR A 503 21.59 13.33 -20.15
C TYR A 503 21.30 13.19 -21.64
N THR A 504 21.42 14.29 -22.39
CA THR A 504 21.24 14.31 -23.84
C THR A 504 22.59 14.29 -24.53
N LEU A 505 22.97 13.17 -25.14
CA LEU A 505 24.31 12.89 -25.64
C LEU A 505 24.29 12.54 -27.14
N PRO A 506 25.27 12.99 -27.93
CA PRO A 506 25.34 12.62 -29.33
C PRO A 506 25.72 11.15 -29.51
N VAL A 507 25.30 10.54 -30.62
CA VAL A 507 25.74 9.20 -31.05
C VAL A 507 27.27 9.10 -31.03
N GLY A 508 27.78 8.01 -30.46
CA GLY A 508 29.21 7.71 -30.32
C GLY A 508 29.87 8.35 -29.10
N THR A 509 29.11 8.99 -28.20
CA THR A 509 29.65 9.49 -26.92
C THR A 509 30.24 8.34 -26.10
N ASP A 510 31.48 8.51 -25.64
CA ASP A 510 32.12 7.55 -24.74
C ASP A 510 31.53 7.69 -23.32
N PRO A 511 30.82 6.68 -22.77
CA PRO A 511 30.22 6.78 -21.44
C PRO A 511 31.24 6.99 -20.32
N SER A 512 32.51 6.60 -20.52
CA SER A 512 33.58 6.80 -19.54
C SER A 512 34.06 8.26 -19.46
N SER A 513 33.66 9.10 -20.42
CA SER A 513 33.96 10.54 -20.42
C SER A 513 32.95 11.38 -19.62
N ILE A 514 31.88 10.76 -19.13
CA ILE A 514 30.77 11.43 -18.44
C ILE A 514 30.91 11.20 -16.93
N GLU A 515 30.88 12.30 -16.17
CA GLU A 515 30.86 12.27 -14.70
C GLU A 515 29.43 12.06 -14.18
N TRP A 516 28.94 10.82 -14.26
CA TRP A 516 27.55 10.46 -13.90
C TRP A 516 27.19 10.79 -12.45
N SER A 517 28.16 10.75 -11.53
CA SER A 517 27.99 11.07 -10.11
C SER A 517 27.83 12.56 -9.81
N ALA A 518 28.19 13.45 -10.73
CA ALA A 518 28.24 14.89 -10.48
C ALA A 518 26.87 15.53 -10.18
N ASN A 519 25.77 14.86 -10.50
CA ASN A 519 24.42 15.33 -10.20
C ASN A 519 23.85 14.79 -8.89
N TYR A 520 24.62 14.05 -8.09
CA TYR A 520 24.10 13.34 -6.93
C TYR A 520 24.88 13.66 -5.66
N THR A 521 24.14 13.88 -4.57
CA THR A 521 24.65 13.70 -3.22
C THR A 521 24.15 12.36 -2.70
N VAL A 522 24.98 11.64 -1.96
CA VAL A 522 24.63 10.34 -1.40
C VAL A 522 24.83 10.39 0.11
N ALA A 523 23.86 9.90 0.86
CA ALA A 523 23.94 9.81 2.31
C ALA A 523 23.30 8.52 2.80
N ASP A 524 23.78 8.06 3.94
CA ASP A 524 23.27 6.91 4.67
C ASP A 524 22.94 7.30 6.12
N ASN A 525 22.00 6.60 6.74
CA ASN A 525 21.51 6.92 8.07
C ASN A 525 22.57 6.69 9.17
N LEU A 526 23.51 5.75 9.00
CA LEU A 526 24.58 5.51 9.97
C LEU A 526 25.92 6.08 9.54
N ASP A 527 26.24 6.02 8.24
CA ASP A 527 27.51 6.52 7.71
C ASP A 527 27.51 8.03 7.42
N GLY A 528 26.34 8.67 7.36
CA GLY A 528 26.19 10.09 7.02
C GLY A 528 26.48 10.34 5.54
N GLU A 529 27.14 11.46 5.22
CA GLU A 529 27.47 11.79 3.82
C GLU A 529 28.50 10.83 3.24
N LEU A 530 28.19 10.27 2.06
CA LEU A 530 29.06 9.37 1.31
C LEU A 530 29.62 10.05 0.05
N ASP A 531 30.84 9.68 -0.33
CA ASP A 531 31.50 10.23 -1.52
C ASP A 531 30.89 9.64 -2.81
N ALA A 532 30.01 10.41 -3.44
CA ALA A 532 29.34 10.05 -4.69
C ALA A 532 30.34 9.70 -5.83
N SER A 533 31.60 10.15 -5.77
CA SER A 533 32.61 9.79 -6.77
C SER A 533 33.00 8.31 -6.74
N GLN A 534 32.69 7.59 -5.65
CA GLN A 534 32.90 6.15 -5.53
C GLN A 534 31.77 5.32 -6.16
N MET A 535 30.78 5.97 -6.75
CA MET A 535 29.66 5.30 -7.41
C MET A 535 30.15 4.43 -8.57
N THR A 536 29.78 3.15 -8.54
CA THR A 536 29.99 2.24 -9.66
C THR A 536 28.91 2.47 -10.71
N ILE A 537 29.29 2.61 -11.97
CA ILE A 537 28.37 2.91 -13.08
C ILE A 537 28.24 1.69 -14.00
N ASP A 538 27.01 1.25 -14.20
CA ASP A 538 26.64 0.28 -15.24
C ASP A 538 25.90 1.01 -16.36
N THR A 539 26.46 0.94 -17.57
CA THR A 539 25.86 1.52 -18.79
C THR A 539 25.49 0.45 -19.82
N SER A 540 25.48 -0.82 -19.44
CA SER A 540 25.32 -1.95 -20.36
C SER A 540 23.95 -2.01 -21.03
N ALA A 541 22.93 -1.34 -20.46
CA ALA A 541 21.60 -1.23 -21.04
C ALA A 541 21.42 -0.08 -22.04
N VAL A 542 22.48 0.72 -22.29
CA VAL A 542 22.46 1.84 -23.26
C VAL A 542 23.35 1.53 -24.45
N ASP A 543 22.77 1.60 -25.66
CA ASP A 543 23.55 1.58 -26.89
C ASP A 543 23.89 3.02 -27.32
N PHE A 544 25.09 3.48 -26.97
CA PHE A 544 25.58 4.82 -27.31
C PHE A 544 25.80 5.05 -28.81
N ASN A 545 25.68 4.02 -29.65
CA ASN A 545 25.85 4.13 -31.10
C ASN A 545 24.53 4.22 -31.87
N THR A 546 23.40 4.07 -31.18
CA THR A 546 22.07 4.07 -31.79
C THR A 546 21.24 5.20 -31.17
N PRO A 547 20.63 6.08 -31.97
CA PRO A 547 19.67 7.05 -31.44
C PRO A 547 18.56 6.34 -30.65
N GLY A 548 18.27 6.82 -29.45
CA GLY A 548 17.30 6.20 -28.58
C GLY A 548 17.08 6.95 -27.27
N ILE A 549 15.91 6.75 -26.66
CA ILE A 549 15.60 7.21 -25.31
C ILE A 549 15.70 6.01 -24.38
N TYR A 550 16.70 6.02 -23.51
CA TYR A 550 17.02 4.94 -22.57
C TYR A 550 16.62 5.36 -21.15
N GLN A 551 15.37 5.06 -20.78
CA GLN A 551 14.84 5.35 -19.45
C GLN A 551 15.48 4.42 -18.41
N GLY A 552 16.19 4.99 -17.43
CA GLY A 552 16.94 4.26 -16.41
C GLY A 552 18.01 3.33 -16.97
N GLY A 553 18.54 3.61 -18.16
CA GLY A 553 19.50 2.75 -18.85
C GLY A 553 20.90 2.77 -18.22
N VAL A 554 21.24 3.84 -17.49
CA VAL A 554 22.47 3.90 -16.69
C VAL A 554 22.12 3.70 -15.22
N ILE A 555 22.83 2.80 -14.55
CA ILE A 555 22.60 2.47 -13.14
C ILE A 555 23.84 2.86 -12.34
N GLY A 556 23.68 3.84 -11.46
CA GLY A 556 24.66 4.18 -10.44
C GLY A 556 24.43 3.35 -9.19
N THR A 557 25.50 2.77 -8.63
CA THR A 557 25.45 1.93 -7.43
C THR A 557 26.51 2.39 -6.43
N LEU A 558 26.14 2.56 -5.16
CA LEU A 558 27.07 2.86 -4.08
C LEU A 558 26.72 2.01 -2.86
N LYS A 559 27.75 1.56 -2.14
CA LYS A 559 27.60 0.79 -0.91
C LYS A 559 28.02 1.62 0.31
N ASP A 560 27.34 1.38 1.41
CA ASP A 560 27.73 1.89 2.72
C ASP A 560 28.84 1.03 3.35
N SER A 561 29.16 1.28 4.62
CA SER A 561 30.16 0.50 5.37
C SER A 561 29.69 -0.90 5.79
N ASN A 562 28.38 -1.17 5.71
CA ASN A 562 27.72 -2.42 6.06
C ASN A 562 27.39 -3.30 4.84
N ASP A 563 27.91 -2.93 3.66
CA ASP A 563 27.66 -3.57 2.36
C ASP A 563 26.20 -3.48 1.86
N ASN A 564 25.38 -2.58 2.42
CA ASN A 564 24.05 -2.28 1.89
C ASN A 564 24.19 -1.46 0.60
N GLU A 565 23.41 -1.83 -0.41
CA GLU A 565 23.60 -1.34 -1.78
C GLU A 565 22.48 -0.38 -2.19
N GLY A 566 22.80 0.90 -2.30
CA GLY A 566 21.93 1.92 -2.87
C GLY A 566 22.08 2.02 -4.39
N LYS A 567 20.98 2.28 -5.09
CA LYS A 567 20.96 2.43 -6.56
C LYS A 567 20.22 3.67 -7.01
N VAL A 568 20.72 4.28 -8.08
CA VAL A 568 20.03 5.33 -8.83
C VAL A 568 19.94 4.94 -10.31
N LYS A 569 18.78 5.20 -10.92
CA LYS A 569 18.53 5.01 -12.35
C LYS A 569 18.63 6.36 -13.05
N ILE A 570 19.44 6.42 -14.09
CA ILE A 570 19.73 7.65 -14.84
C ILE A 570 19.18 7.51 -16.26
N ASN A 571 18.39 8.49 -16.67
CA ASN A 571 17.82 8.57 -18.01
C ASN A 571 18.83 9.17 -18.99
N VAL A 572 18.95 8.55 -20.17
CA VAL A 572 19.86 8.99 -21.22
C VAL A 572 19.12 9.06 -22.55
N VAL A 573 19.29 10.17 -23.26
CA VAL A 573 18.86 10.35 -24.65
C VAL A 573 20.10 10.35 -25.54
N ILE A 574 20.16 9.43 -26.49
CA ILE A 574 21.18 9.40 -27.54
C ILE A 574 20.56 9.96 -28.82
N TYR A 575 21.15 11.00 -29.40
CA TYR A 575 20.62 11.66 -30.61
C TYR A 575 21.69 11.81 -31.71
N ASP A 576 21.26 11.90 -32.96
CA ASP A 576 22.16 12.20 -34.07
C ASP A 576 22.44 13.71 -34.17
N ALA A 577 23.61 14.13 -33.69
CA ALA A 577 24.03 15.53 -33.76
C ALA A 577 24.26 16.05 -35.19
N ASN A 578 24.32 15.17 -36.20
CA ASN A 578 24.38 15.58 -37.60
C ASN A 578 23.00 15.65 -38.26
N ASN A 579 21.91 15.43 -37.50
CA ASN A 579 20.57 15.60 -38.02
C ASN A 579 20.34 17.06 -38.44
N THR A 580 20.00 17.28 -39.72
CA THR A 580 19.58 18.58 -40.26
C THR A 580 18.11 18.58 -40.71
N THR A 581 17.35 17.55 -40.34
CA THR A 581 15.94 17.38 -40.72
C THR A 581 15.07 17.89 -39.60
N ALA A 582 14.17 18.83 -39.91
CA ALA A 582 13.17 19.30 -38.97
C ALA A 582 12.31 18.14 -38.45
N PRO A 583 11.89 18.17 -37.18
CA PRO A 583 11.01 17.16 -36.62
C PRO A 583 9.63 17.15 -37.29
N THR A 584 8.93 16.02 -37.21
CA THR A 584 7.52 15.91 -37.59
C THR A 584 6.66 16.31 -36.40
N LEU A 585 5.86 17.36 -36.54
CA LEU A 585 4.85 17.77 -35.59
C LEU A 585 3.47 17.67 -36.25
N THR A 586 2.58 16.86 -35.66
CA THR A 586 1.22 16.64 -36.16
C THR A 586 0.21 16.89 -35.04
N ALA A 587 -0.67 17.86 -35.24
CA ALA A 587 -1.81 18.12 -34.38
C ALA A 587 -2.88 17.02 -34.49
N LYS A 588 -3.65 16.85 -33.42
CA LYS A 588 -4.82 15.97 -33.41
C LYS A 588 -5.93 16.50 -34.32
N GLU A 589 -6.64 15.59 -34.99
CA GLU A 589 -7.80 15.96 -35.84
C GLU A 589 -8.98 16.52 -35.02
N ALA A 590 -9.14 16.02 -33.79
CA ALA A 590 -10.14 16.50 -32.83
C ALA A 590 -9.46 16.75 -31.47
N PRO A 591 -8.78 17.89 -31.29
CA PRO A 591 -8.12 18.24 -30.04
C PRO A 591 -9.15 18.55 -28.95
N ARG A 592 -8.68 18.56 -27.70
CA ARG A 592 -9.50 18.91 -26.53
C ARG A 592 -10.08 20.33 -26.65
N THR A 593 -11.34 20.49 -26.20
CA THR A 593 -11.93 21.81 -25.91
C THR A 593 -11.50 22.29 -24.52
N ILE A 594 -11.09 23.55 -24.42
CA ILE A 594 -10.70 24.20 -23.16
C ILE A 594 -11.95 24.76 -22.48
N ALA A 595 -12.08 24.59 -21.17
CA ALA A 595 -13.20 25.16 -20.44
C ALA A 595 -13.03 26.67 -20.20
N LEU A 596 -14.15 27.41 -20.14
CA LEU A 596 -14.12 28.83 -19.78
C LEU A 596 -13.43 29.09 -18.44
N ASN A 597 -12.45 29.99 -18.44
CA ASN A 597 -11.55 30.34 -17.33
C ASN A 597 -10.61 29.21 -16.87
N GLU A 598 -10.37 28.20 -17.70
CA GLU A 598 -9.36 27.18 -17.41
C GLU A 598 -7.96 27.82 -17.34
N ASP A 599 -7.17 27.36 -16.35
CA ASP A 599 -5.80 27.79 -16.19
C ASP A 599 -4.89 27.15 -17.24
N THR A 600 -4.45 27.96 -18.19
CA THR A 600 -3.55 27.54 -19.28
C THR A 600 -2.26 26.88 -18.80
N ALA A 601 -1.79 27.15 -17.58
CA ALA A 601 -0.61 26.51 -17.00
C ALA A 601 -0.83 25.03 -16.67
N THR A 602 -2.09 24.60 -16.55
CA THR A 602 -2.47 23.21 -16.25
C THR A 602 -2.72 22.36 -17.49
N ILE A 603 -2.75 22.99 -18.67
CA ILE A 603 -3.06 22.33 -19.94
C ILE A 603 -1.84 21.56 -20.45
N ASN A 604 -2.04 20.29 -20.77
CA ASN A 604 -1.00 19.47 -21.37
C ASN A 604 -1.02 19.61 -22.90
N TRP A 605 -0.43 20.69 -23.42
CA TRP A 605 -0.40 20.98 -24.85
C TRP A 605 0.13 19.83 -25.72
N ALA A 606 1.11 19.08 -25.22
CA ALA A 606 1.71 17.94 -25.92
C ALA A 606 0.78 16.72 -26.01
N ASN A 607 -0.11 16.50 -25.05
CA ASN A 607 -1.02 15.34 -25.06
C ASN A 607 -2.44 15.70 -25.51
N ASP A 608 -2.88 16.92 -25.23
CA ASP A 608 -4.26 17.35 -25.52
C ASP A 608 -4.42 17.77 -26.99
N PHE A 609 -3.35 18.29 -27.62
CA PHE A 609 -3.40 18.88 -28.97
C PHE A 609 -2.48 18.23 -29.99
N VAL A 610 -1.44 17.50 -29.57
CA VAL A 610 -0.47 16.88 -30.48
C VAL A 610 -0.69 15.37 -30.58
N GLU A 611 -0.81 14.88 -31.82
CA GLU A 611 -0.87 13.46 -32.14
C GLU A 611 0.55 12.87 -32.15
N THR A 612 1.44 13.45 -32.95
CA THR A 612 2.84 13.02 -33.04
C THR A 612 3.82 14.20 -32.99
N ALA A 613 4.93 14.00 -32.28
CA ALA A 613 6.08 14.90 -32.29
C ALA A 613 7.34 14.01 -32.28
N VAL A 614 7.98 13.82 -33.43
CA VAL A 614 9.13 12.90 -33.55
C VAL A 614 10.22 13.46 -34.45
N ASP A 615 11.48 13.14 -34.16
CA ASP A 615 12.59 13.46 -35.07
C ASP A 615 12.71 12.44 -36.22
N LYS A 616 13.77 12.57 -37.05
CA LYS A 616 14.00 11.67 -38.19
C LYS A 616 14.30 10.22 -37.78
N ASP A 617 14.80 10.01 -36.56
CA ASP A 617 15.18 8.70 -36.04
C ASP A 617 14.03 8.08 -35.23
N GLY A 618 12.91 8.79 -35.09
CA GLY A 618 11.71 8.36 -34.38
C GLY A 618 11.74 8.64 -32.89
N LEU A 619 12.66 9.47 -32.40
CA LEU A 619 12.69 9.88 -30.99
C LEU A 619 11.45 10.73 -30.67
N ASP A 620 10.76 10.40 -29.58
CA ASP A 620 9.62 11.18 -29.10
C ASP A 620 10.07 12.53 -28.54
N LEU A 621 9.46 13.60 -29.04
CA LEU A 621 9.71 14.98 -28.69
C LEU A 621 8.51 15.66 -28.03
N LYS A 622 7.47 14.91 -27.64
CA LYS A 622 6.27 15.48 -26.99
C LYS A 622 6.61 16.35 -25.77
N ALA A 623 7.59 15.94 -24.97
CA ALA A 623 8.06 16.71 -23.81
C ALA A 623 8.67 18.09 -24.18
N ASN A 624 9.07 18.29 -25.44
CA ASN A 624 9.68 19.52 -25.93
C ASN A 624 8.68 20.45 -26.64
N VAL A 625 7.39 20.09 -26.69
CA VAL A 625 6.36 20.93 -27.33
C VAL A 625 6.11 22.17 -26.50
N VAL A 626 6.16 23.33 -27.16
CA VAL A 626 5.86 24.65 -26.58
C VAL A 626 4.67 25.25 -27.30
N ALA A 627 3.73 25.82 -26.54
CA ALA A 627 2.58 26.54 -27.08
C ALA A 627 2.77 28.06 -26.93
N ASP A 628 2.58 28.80 -28.02
CA ASP A 628 2.46 30.25 -27.98
C ASP A 628 1.02 30.64 -27.65
N LEU A 629 0.83 31.12 -26.42
CA LEU A 629 -0.47 31.47 -25.86
C LEU A 629 -0.87 32.93 -26.11
N SER A 630 -0.09 33.68 -26.90
CA SER A 630 -0.31 35.12 -27.09
C SER A 630 -1.67 35.49 -27.69
N GLU A 631 -2.29 34.57 -28.44
CA GLU A 631 -3.60 34.74 -29.05
C GLU A 631 -4.74 34.08 -28.26
N LEU A 632 -4.46 33.27 -27.24
CA LEU A 632 -5.47 32.52 -26.48
C LEU A 632 -6.07 33.38 -25.35
N ASP A 633 -7.40 33.50 -25.32
CA ASP A 633 -8.14 34.10 -24.21
C ASP A 633 -9.13 33.07 -23.64
N THR A 634 -8.80 32.44 -22.51
CA THR A 634 -9.68 31.45 -21.88
C THR A 634 -10.87 32.08 -21.16
N THR A 635 -10.94 33.42 -21.02
CA THR A 635 -12.04 34.11 -20.32
C THR A 635 -13.24 34.41 -21.23
N ALA A 636 -13.09 34.21 -22.54
CA ALA A 636 -14.12 34.40 -23.53
C ALA A 636 -14.30 33.14 -24.37
N ALA A 637 -15.55 32.73 -24.58
CA ALA A 637 -15.84 31.61 -25.48
C ALA A 637 -15.51 32.01 -26.93
N GLY A 638 -14.82 31.13 -27.65
CA GLY A 638 -14.33 31.42 -28.99
C GLY A 638 -13.40 30.36 -29.54
N THR A 639 -12.94 30.59 -30.77
CA THR A 639 -11.89 29.79 -31.41
C THR A 639 -10.65 30.65 -31.58
N TYR A 640 -9.53 30.17 -31.08
CA TYR A 640 -8.25 30.88 -31.02
C TYR A 640 -7.19 30.08 -31.77
N ASN A 641 -6.24 30.77 -32.40
CA ASN A 641 -5.09 30.11 -33.01
C ASN A 641 -3.97 30.01 -31.98
N VAL A 642 -3.47 28.81 -31.75
CA VAL A 642 -2.29 28.58 -30.91
C VAL A 642 -1.21 27.98 -31.78
N MET A 643 -0.03 28.62 -31.80
CA MET A 643 1.12 28.06 -32.49
C MET A 643 1.84 27.08 -31.57
N LEU A 644 1.89 25.81 -31.97
CA LEU A 644 2.69 24.80 -31.32
C LEU A 644 4.03 24.71 -32.04
N SER A 645 5.12 24.70 -31.29
CA SER A 645 6.48 24.51 -31.80
C SER A 645 7.18 23.38 -31.06
N VAL A 646 8.05 22.66 -31.75
CA VAL A 646 8.90 21.64 -31.16
C VAL A 646 10.31 21.75 -31.73
N THR A 647 11.30 21.65 -30.85
CA THR A 647 12.72 21.62 -31.20
C THR A 647 13.27 20.24 -30.88
N ASP A 648 13.93 19.61 -31.87
CA ASP A 648 14.60 18.32 -31.66
C ASP A 648 15.91 18.48 -30.87
N TYR A 649 16.55 17.37 -30.51
CA TYR A 649 17.79 17.37 -29.74
C TYR A 649 19.02 17.89 -30.53
N ALA A 650 18.93 17.97 -31.86
CA ALA A 650 19.96 18.55 -32.74
C ALA A 650 19.74 20.05 -33.00
N GLY A 651 18.65 20.64 -32.50
CA GLY A 651 18.29 22.06 -32.65
C GLY A 651 17.47 22.39 -33.90
N ASN A 652 16.91 21.40 -34.60
CA ASN A 652 15.98 21.66 -35.70
C ASN A 652 14.56 21.90 -35.17
N GLU A 653 13.85 22.84 -35.78
CA GLU A 653 12.53 23.28 -35.30
C GLU A 653 11.42 22.94 -36.30
N ALA A 654 10.24 22.62 -35.79
CA ALA A 654 8.99 22.58 -36.54
C ALA A 654 7.89 23.32 -35.76
N SER A 655 6.96 23.91 -36.50
CA SER A 655 5.83 24.64 -35.93
C SER A 655 4.54 24.35 -36.68
N GLN A 656 3.42 24.28 -35.96
CA GLN A 656 2.09 24.09 -36.52
C GLN A 656 1.08 24.94 -35.73
N THR A 657 0.22 25.66 -36.43
CA THR A 657 -0.92 26.36 -35.82
C THR A 657 -2.08 25.40 -35.65
N VAL A 658 -2.67 25.39 -34.46
CA VAL A 658 -3.89 24.63 -34.12
C VAL A 658 -5.02 25.57 -33.73
N GLU A 659 -6.24 25.22 -34.11
CA GLU A 659 -7.44 25.91 -33.65
C GLU A 659 -7.86 25.34 -32.30
N VAL A 660 -7.98 26.21 -31.30
CA VAL A 660 -8.32 25.88 -29.92
C VAL A 660 -9.69 26.47 -29.62
N VAL A 661 -10.62 25.63 -29.21
CA VAL A 661 -11.97 26.05 -28.83
C VAL A 661 -12.03 26.25 -27.31
N VAL A 662 -12.60 27.37 -26.88
CA VAL A 662 -12.93 27.68 -25.49
C VAL A 662 -14.44 27.78 -25.34
N GLU A 663 -15.05 27.02 -24.42
CA GLU A 663 -16.50 27.08 -24.15
C GLU A 663 -16.91 26.85 -22.69
#